data_AF-A0A2N9ZZ89-F1
#
_entry.id   AF-A0A2N9ZZ89-F1
#
_cell.length_a   1.000
_cell.length_b   1.000
_cell.length_c   1.000
_cell.angle_alpha   90.00
_cell.angle_beta   90.00
_cell.angle_gamma   90.00
#
_symmetry.space_group_name_H-M   'P 1'
#
loop_
_entity.id
_entity.type
_entity.pdbx_description
1 polymer ?
#
loop_
_entity_poly.entity_id
_entity_poly.type
_entity_poly.pdbx_seq_one_letter_code
_entity_poly.pdbx_strand_id
1 'polypeptide(L)'
;MKIGQRMMRFGIKKLSIGVVSVAVGFAFLAPAGISANELQQDVTSEVAIRVLDSKEELREPENATPKLETPLREESRLAPQTLPEASEVLENKREESKVEITEPAQYLPILAPVEETKEEAVTEKPTNTRSLTAEDLVKISKGELHLENDLIDESLYGEKVLDLEGDDDQDGIKNKDELYVYNKDGKDYLGYNSHPLLADSDGDGLADGEDDNKKEWYVTDRDSLLFMELAYRDDDYIEKILDHKNPFPSLYLDRQEYKLMHNELASFWKMKKAYHTDSGLDAFLFETKSDLPYLKDGTVHMLAIRGTRRNDAKDLSADFVLLGGNKPAQADDIRKVVGELAKDTSITKLYMTGHSLGGYLAQIAAVEAYQKYPDFYNHVLRKVTTFSAPKVITSRAVWNAENDFWDVGLESRKLAVSGKIKHYVVDNDNVVTPLIHNDRDIVTFTGNSRFKHRSRGYFESRMNDIPNFNIGKRTTLDKHGYRDPKLDKVRFFKKQALPQSSSQPSAEPMENITLGKQVTQSSTAFGGDARRAVDGKVDGNYGHNSVTHTNFQSKPWWQVDLAKEETIRQINIYNRTDTAQDRLANFDVILLDSSGKEIERKRITSLKDVSAQIAINHKKARYVRIELEGYNALSLAEVQVYRAENIAWKKQAKQSSTDFGGDASRALDGNTNSSYSQQSITHTKFENQPWWEVDLGRTEQVGLVRLHNRGDGELSKRLSDFDVILYDEKGKEVARQYVAKLDGTSLDVQLNGKLGRRVRVQLRKNNQALSLAEVEVFRFIATNGETATQVSKPVQPISQTPVKDKTLTIQHSGAYIARYSITWEEVTVDKDGNQVVRSRSWEGNGRNQTAGFVLNLPIKGNMRNLRIKIEKKTGLLWNRWQTIYENRPILAQPHRKITHWGTTLNSKISDDDVL
;
A
#
# COMPACT_ATOMS: atom_id res chain seq x y z
N MET A 1 35.85 45.94 35.59
CA MET A 1 37.16 46.49 35.14
C MET A 1 37.06 46.81 33.64
N LYS A 2 38.12 47.35 33.00
CA LYS A 2 38.05 48.07 31.71
C LYS A 2 38.88 47.36 30.62
N ILE A 3 38.47 47.50 29.36
CA ILE A 3 39.27 47.28 28.12
C ILE A 3 39.57 45.78 27.81
N GLY A 4 39.54 45.34 26.54
CA GLY A 4 39.10 46.07 25.34
C GLY A 4 39.23 45.35 24.00
N GLN A 5 38.85 46.09 22.96
CA GLN A 5 38.68 45.65 21.57
C GLN A 5 39.98 45.21 20.88
N ARG A 6 39.84 44.38 19.85
CA ARG A 6 40.33 44.77 18.50
C ARG A 6 39.37 44.31 17.41
N MET A 7 39.48 44.93 16.24
CA MET A 7 38.39 45.06 15.26
C MET A 7 38.96 45.41 13.88
N MET A 8 38.24 45.07 12.79
CA MET A 8 38.45 45.54 11.39
C MET A 8 39.67 44.95 10.63
N ARG A 9 39.68 44.80 9.27
CA ARG A 9 38.63 44.93 8.22
C ARG A 9 39.09 44.37 6.84
N PHE A 10 38.09 44.21 5.95
CA PHE A 10 38.11 44.35 4.47
C PHE A 10 38.78 43.29 3.56
N GLY A 11 38.10 43.04 2.43
CA GLY A 11 38.63 42.39 1.22
C GLY A 11 37.51 41.91 0.27
N ILE A 12 37.20 42.66 -0.79
CA ILE A 12 36.30 42.23 -1.88
C ILE A 12 36.94 42.54 -3.23
N LYS A 13 37.10 41.50 -4.09
CA LYS A 13 37.24 41.63 -5.55
C LYS A 13 36.64 40.40 -6.24
N LYS A 14 36.19 40.56 -7.49
CA LYS A 14 35.64 39.50 -8.37
C LYS A 14 36.76 38.83 -9.17
N LEU A 15 36.65 37.53 -9.45
CA LEU A 15 36.43 37.00 -10.82
C LEU A 15 35.96 35.53 -10.76
N SER A 16 35.97 34.80 -11.89
CA SER A 16 35.12 33.63 -12.17
C SER A 16 35.83 32.44 -12.84
N ILE A 17 35.10 31.32 -12.98
CA ILE A 17 35.40 30.06 -13.74
C ILE A 17 36.17 29.00 -12.94
N GLY A 18 35.70 27.74 -12.99
CA GLY A 18 36.40 26.55 -12.48
C GLY A 18 35.47 25.40 -12.05
N VAL A 19 35.32 24.38 -12.90
CA VAL A 19 34.49 23.18 -12.65
C VAL A 19 35.22 22.15 -11.79
N VAL A 20 34.53 21.47 -10.87
CA VAL A 20 34.63 20.01 -10.60
C VAL A 20 33.54 19.56 -9.61
N SER A 21 33.02 18.35 -9.80
CA SER A 21 31.95 17.74 -9.00
C SER A 21 32.43 17.22 -7.64
N VAL A 22 31.56 17.23 -6.63
CA VAL A 22 31.73 16.48 -5.38
C VAL A 22 30.49 15.64 -5.13
N ALA A 23 30.65 14.32 -5.02
CA ALA A 23 29.60 13.43 -4.54
C ALA A 23 29.54 13.49 -3.01
N VAL A 24 28.34 13.59 -2.44
CA VAL A 24 28.12 13.53 -0.99
C VAL A 24 27.12 12.41 -0.72
N GLY A 25 27.59 11.32 -0.11
CA GLY A 25 26.72 10.24 0.37
C GLY A 25 25.99 10.66 1.64
N PHE A 26 24.68 10.35 1.71
CA PHE A 26 23.89 10.59 2.92
C PHE A 26 24.12 9.49 3.95
N ALA A 27 24.89 9.81 5.00
CA ALA A 27 24.93 8.98 6.20
C ALA A 27 23.70 9.27 7.07
N PHE A 28 22.88 8.25 7.33
CA PHE A 28 21.76 8.36 8.27
C PHE A 28 22.28 8.41 9.71
N LEU A 29 22.02 9.51 10.42
CA LEU A 29 22.18 9.60 11.87
C LEU A 29 20.89 9.12 12.55
N ALA A 30 20.99 8.02 13.31
CA ALA A 30 19.89 7.52 14.13
C ALA A 30 19.77 8.35 15.42
N PRO A 31 18.56 8.83 15.79
CA PRO A 31 18.33 9.45 17.08
C PRO A 31 18.18 8.37 18.17
N ALA A 32 19.23 8.15 18.96
CA ALA A 32 19.08 7.45 20.24
C ALA A 32 18.17 8.29 21.16
N GLY A 33 17.17 7.66 21.77
CA GLY A 33 16.10 8.35 22.47
C GLY A 33 16.49 8.94 23.83
N ILE A 34 15.68 9.90 24.29
CA ILE A 34 15.64 10.31 25.70
C ILE A 34 14.24 9.99 26.24
N SER A 35 14.19 9.05 27.16
CA SER A 35 13.13 8.94 28.16
C SER A 35 13.83 8.66 29.49
N ALA A 36 13.56 9.50 30.48
CA ALA A 36 13.99 9.30 31.86
C ALA A 36 12.84 9.77 32.75
N ASN A 37 12.55 8.98 33.78
CA ASN A 37 11.39 9.18 34.62
C ASN A 37 11.68 10.16 35.78
N GLU A 38 10.72 10.31 36.67
CA GLU A 38 10.78 11.05 37.93
C GLU A 38 12.09 10.84 38.72
N LEU A 39 12.52 11.89 39.42
CA LEU A 39 13.31 11.76 40.64
C LEU A 39 13.21 13.04 41.49
N GLN A 40 13.11 12.88 42.81
CA GLN A 40 13.52 13.91 43.74
C GLN A 40 14.20 13.26 44.95
N GLN A 41 15.31 13.89 45.39
CA GLN A 41 16.13 13.57 46.56
C GLN A 41 17.03 12.32 46.50
N ASP A 42 18.31 12.36 46.89
CA ASP A 42 19.23 13.52 46.95
C ASP A 42 20.73 13.07 47.09
N VAL A 43 21.65 14.04 47.06
CA VAL A 43 23.06 13.99 47.54
C VAL A 43 24.03 13.05 46.78
N THR A 44 24.57 13.61 45.68
CA THR A 44 26.00 13.72 45.33
C THR A 44 27.03 12.72 45.90
N SER A 45 27.91 12.20 45.03
CA SER A 45 29.27 12.79 44.91
C SER A 45 30.06 12.34 43.66
N GLU A 46 31.05 13.17 43.36
CA GLU A 46 32.12 13.24 42.36
C GLU A 46 32.80 11.93 41.86
N VAL A 47 33.61 11.92 40.77
CA VAL A 47 33.63 12.61 39.46
C VAL A 47 34.88 12.09 38.67
N ALA A 48 34.84 12.18 37.33
CA ALA A 48 35.97 12.04 36.39
C ALA A 48 36.62 10.64 36.17
N ILE A 49 37.30 10.33 35.03
CA ILE A 49 37.07 10.55 33.57
C ILE A 49 38.30 9.99 32.78
N ARG A 50 38.13 9.62 31.49
CA ARG A 50 39.16 9.24 30.46
C ARG A 50 39.87 7.89 30.68
N VAL A 51 39.67 6.87 29.85
CA VAL A 51 39.99 6.78 28.39
C VAL A 51 41.45 7.13 28.05
N LEU A 52 42.25 6.11 27.74
CA LEU A 52 43.12 6.07 26.56
C LEU A 52 43.52 4.62 26.21
N ASP A 53 44.24 4.41 25.12
CA ASP A 53 44.24 3.18 24.33
C ASP A 53 45.64 2.56 24.09
N SER A 54 45.66 1.26 23.83
CA SER A 54 46.70 0.45 23.17
C SER A 54 48.01 0.03 23.88
N LYS A 55 48.30 -1.27 23.71
CA LYS A 55 49.61 -1.97 23.49
C LYS A 55 50.59 -2.34 24.64
N GLU A 56 50.81 -3.67 24.69
CA GLU A 56 52.10 -4.42 24.72
C GLU A 56 52.97 -4.58 26.00
N GLU A 57 53.05 -5.86 26.41
CA GLU A 57 54.23 -6.64 26.84
C GLU A 57 54.91 -6.51 28.24
N LEU A 58 54.89 -7.67 28.95
CA LEU A 58 56.03 -8.34 29.59
C LEU A 58 56.83 -7.64 30.72
N ARG A 59 56.52 -7.98 32.00
CA ARG A 59 57.31 -8.94 32.83
C ARG A 59 56.87 -9.08 34.31
N GLU A 60 57.05 -10.31 34.81
CA GLU A 60 57.26 -10.74 36.21
C GLU A 60 58.45 -9.98 36.90
N PRO A 61 58.66 -10.01 38.25
CA PRO A 61 58.36 -11.16 39.12
C PRO A 61 57.95 -10.90 40.61
N GLU A 62 57.58 -11.99 41.31
CA GLU A 62 57.99 -12.35 42.70
C GLU A 62 57.67 -11.42 43.92
N ASN A 63 57.56 -11.87 45.18
CA ASN A 63 57.41 -13.21 45.79
C ASN A 63 56.84 -13.05 47.22
N ALA A 64 56.06 -14.01 47.75
CA ALA A 64 56.01 -14.38 49.19
C ALA A 64 54.93 -15.43 49.50
N THR A 65 55.36 -16.59 50.04
CA THR A 65 54.52 -17.50 50.85
C THR A 65 55.32 -17.91 52.09
N PRO A 66 54.72 -18.59 53.09
CA PRO A 66 54.97 -20.03 53.14
C PRO A 66 53.86 -20.91 53.77
N LYS A 67 53.59 -22.07 53.11
CA LYS A 67 53.53 -23.45 53.69
C LYS A 67 52.41 -23.76 54.73
N LEU A 68 51.89 -24.99 54.89
CA LEU A 68 52.14 -26.36 54.37
C LEU A 68 50.77 -27.13 54.46
N GLU A 69 50.50 -28.38 54.03
CA GLU A 69 51.29 -29.54 53.58
C GLU A 69 50.73 -30.19 52.27
N THR A 70 51.07 -31.47 52.02
CA THR A 70 50.69 -32.39 50.92
C THR A 70 51.24 -33.79 51.30
N PRO A 71 51.40 -34.86 50.45
CA PRO A 71 51.04 -35.13 49.04
C PRO A 71 49.91 -36.22 48.95
N LEU A 72 49.63 -37.05 47.93
CA LEU A 72 50.19 -37.49 46.62
C LEU A 72 49.07 -37.43 45.55
N ARG A 73 49.28 -37.18 44.25
CA ARG A 73 50.06 -37.86 43.16
C ARG A 73 49.39 -39.14 42.61
N GLU A 74 49.28 -39.37 41.29
CA GLU A 74 49.81 -38.64 40.11
C GLU A 74 48.98 -38.81 38.80
N GLU A 75 49.38 -38.07 37.76
CA GLU A 75 48.90 -37.93 36.36
C GLU A 75 49.33 -39.08 35.40
N SER A 76 49.00 -39.17 34.09
CA SER A 76 47.87 -38.73 33.23
C SER A 76 48.00 -39.30 31.77
N ARG A 77 47.03 -38.99 30.89
CA ARG A 77 47.11 -38.83 29.39
C ARG A 77 47.24 -40.03 28.41
N LEU A 78 46.39 -39.91 27.36
CA LEU A 78 46.56 -40.25 25.92
C LEU A 78 46.39 -41.71 25.41
N ALA A 79 46.00 -41.77 24.13
CA ALA A 79 45.47 -42.91 23.35
C ALA A 79 46.57 -43.55 22.43
N PRO A 80 46.32 -44.40 21.39
CA PRO A 80 45.07 -44.94 20.82
C PRO A 80 45.12 -46.44 20.36
N GLN A 81 44.13 -46.87 19.53
CA GLN A 81 44.14 -47.95 18.50
C GLN A 81 43.62 -49.39 18.79
N THR A 82 43.00 -49.92 17.71
CA THR A 82 42.90 -51.31 17.20
C THR A 82 41.92 -52.38 17.76
N LEU A 83 41.26 -53.00 16.77
CA LEU A 83 40.55 -54.31 16.67
C LEU A 83 41.53 -55.50 16.88
N PRO A 84 41.10 -56.79 17.10
CA PRO A 84 40.15 -57.50 16.22
C PRO A 84 39.25 -58.65 16.76
N GLU A 85 38.30 -59.03 15.88
CA GLU A 85 37.82 -60.38 15.49
C GLU A 85 37.54 -61.53 16.50
N ALA A 86 36.32 -62.11 16.33
CA ALA A 86 36.03 -63.55 16.15
C ALA A 86 36.22 -64.56 17.32
N SER A 87 35.53 -65.71 17.39
CA SER A 87 34.27 -66.21 16.79
C SER A 87 33.87 -67.55 17.46
N GLU A 88 32.67 -68.07 17.14
CA GLU A 88 32.26 -69.50 17.23
C GLU A 88 32.05 -70.18 18.62
N VAL A 89 31.28 -71.28 18.80
CA VAL A 89 29.96 -71.76 18.27
C VAL A 89 29.61 -73.16 18.87
N LEU A 90 28.37 -73.67 18.69
CA LEU A 90 27.86 -75.05 19.01
C LEU A 90 27.73 -75.44 20.52
N GLU A 91 26.82 -76.32 20.98
CA GLU A 91 25.46 -76.74 20.55
C GLU A 91 24.83 -77.69 21.64
N ASN A 92 23.54 -78.07 21.47
CA ASN A 92 22.95 -79.40 21.83
C ASN A 92 22.63 -79.78 23.30
N LYS A 93 21.55 -80.54 23.60
CA LYS A 93 20.31 -80.91 22.85
C LYS A 93 19.25 -81.53 23.82
N ARG A 94 18.06 -81.87 23.28
CA ARG A 94 16.91 -82.65 23.84
C ARG A 94 15.97 -81.89 24.78
N GLU A 95 14.67 -81.69 24.46
CA GLU A 95 13.55 -82.60 24.08
C GLU A 95 12.84 -83.17 25.34
N GLU A 96 11.50 -83.21 25.45
CA GLU A 96 10.46 -83.23 24.41
C GLU A 96 9.09 -82.63 24.89
N SER A 97 8.34 -81.99 23.95
CA SER A 97 6.89 -81.61 23.84
C SER A 97 5.91 -81.60 25.07
N LYS A 98 4.77 -80.86 25.09
CA LYS A 98 3.94 -80.24 24.01
C LYS A 98 2.94 -79.18 24.57
N VAL A 99 2.20 -78.53 23.64
CA VAL A 99 0.99 -77.66 23.75
C VAL A 99 1.27 -76.17 23.47
N GLU A 100 0.39 -75.56 22.66
CA GLU A 100 0.59 -74.30 21.95
C GLU A 100 -0.01 -73.07 22.65
N ILE A 101 0.62 -71.91 22.46
CA ILE A 101 0.04 -70.61 22.04
C ILE A 101 1.23 -69.73 21.60
N THR A 102 1.07 -68.93 20.54
CA THR A 102 2.20 -68.36 19.77
C THR A 102 2.41 -66.87 19.98
N GLU A 103 3.61 -66.50 20.46
CA GLU A 103 4.25 -65.17 20.31
C GLU A 103 5.72 -65.38 19.85
N PRO A 104 6.49 -64.32 19.52
CA PRO A 104 6.21 -63.41 18.42
C PRO A 104 7.40 -63.38 17.44
N ALA A 105 7.14 -63.27 16.13
CA ALA A 105 8.20 -63.12 15.14
C ALA A 105 8.74 -61.67 15.12
N GLN A 106 10.04 -61.50 15.35
CA GLN A 106 10.72 -60.25 15.05
C GLN A 106 10.78 -60.04 13.52
N TYR A 107 10.50 -58.83 13.07
CA TYR A 107 10.87 -58.37 11.73
C TYR A 107 11.61 -57.04 11.82
N LEU A 108 12.78 -56.96 11.19
CA LEU A 108 13.50 -55.72 10.97
C LEU A 108 12.79 -54.88 9.89
N PRO A 109 12.94 -53.54 9.88
CA PRO A 109 12.11 -52.67 9.08
C PRO A 109 12.33 -52.87 7.58
N ILE A 110 11.27 -53.31 6.89
CA ILE A 110 11.20 -53.24 5.44
C ILE A 110 10.90 -51.78 5.08
N LEU A 111 11.88 -51.10 4.50
CA LEU A 111 11.68 -49.85 3.76
C LEU A 111 10.93 -50.18 2.45
N ALA A 112 9.62 -50.40 2.57
CA ALA A 112 8.72 -50.29 1.43
C ALA A 112 8.47 -48.80 1.16
N PRO A 113 8.49 -48.34 -0.10
CA PRO A 113 7.88 -47.06 -0.42
C PRO A 113 6.42 -47.08 0.01
N VAL A 114 5.93 -45.99 0.57
CA VAL A 114 4.49 -45.71 0.45
C VAL A 114 4.28 -45.46 -1.05
N GLU A 115 3.53 -46.33 -1.71
CA GLU A 115 3.00 -46.01 -3.03
C GLU A 115 2.02 -44.86 -2.84
N GLU A 116 2.52 -43.64 -3.05
CA GLU A 116 1.66 -42.54 -3.48
C GLU A 116 1.00 -42.99 -4.78
N THR A 117 -0.22 -43.50 -4.66
CA THR A 117 -1.10 -43.68 -5.80
C THR A 117 -1.21 -42.33 -6.48
N LYS A 118 -0.55 -42.17 -7.62
CA LYS A 118 -0.71 -41.00 -8.48
C LYS A 118 -2.19 -40.95 -8.88
N GLU A 119 -2.99 -40.17 -8.16
CA GLU A 119 -4.27 -39.69 -8.66
C GLU A 119 -3.94 -38.95 -9.94
N GLU A 120 -4.15 -39.58 -11.10
CA GLU A 120 -3.93 -38.93 -12.39
C GLU A 120 -4.79 -37.68 -12.43
N ALA A 121 -4.16 -36.52 -12.26
CA ALA A 121 -4.84 -35.23 -12.27
C ALA A 121 -5.50 -35.09 -13.64
N VAL A 122 -6.83 -35.22 -13.68
CA VAL A 122 -7.64 -35.05 -14.89
C VAL A 122 -7.66 -33.57 -15.23
N THR A 123 -6.53 -33.07 -15.75
CA THR A 123 -6.40 -31.70 -16.21
C THR A 123 -7.40 -31.49 -17.33
N GLU A 124 -8.28 -30.49 -17.18
CA GLU A 124 -9.32 -30.13 -18.15
C GLU A 124 -8.74 -29.44 -19.41
N LYS A 125 -7.71 -30.05 -20.02
CA LYS A 125 -7.13 -29.59 -21.27
C LYS A 125 -8.17 -29.77 -22.39
N PRO A 126 -8.47 -28.73 -23.19
CA PRO A 126 -9.39 -28.85 -24.31
C PRO A 126 -8.93 -29.94 -25.28
N THR A 127 -9.86 -30.75 -25.79
CA THR A 127 -9.54 -31.89 -26.67
C THR A 127 -8.94 -31.48 -28.02
N ASN A 128 -9.08 -30.21 -28.43
CA ASN A 128 -8.50 -29.63 -29.64
C ASN A 128 -7.36 -28.65 -29.31
N THR A 129 -6.28 -29.15 -28.72
CA THR A 129 -5.05 -28.37 -28.40
C THR A 129 -3.92 -28.59 -29.39
N ARG A 130 -3.06 -27.57 -29.57
CA ARG A 130 -1.80 -27.60 -30.32
C ARG A 130 -0.72 -26.75 -29.63
N SER A 131 0.55 -27.10 -29.82
CA SER A 131 1.68 -26.26 -29.41
C SER A 131 1.72 -24.92 -30.16
N LEU A 132 2.43 -23.93 -29.62
CA LEU A 132 2.62 -22.63 -30.27
C LEU A 132 3.56 -22.72 -31.48
N THR A 133 3.38 -21.78 -32.39
CA THR A 133 4.36 -21.43 -33.43
C THR A 133 4.92 -20.03 -33.17
N ALA A 134 6.03 -19.69 -33.83
CA ALA A 134 6.59 -18.32 -33.77
C ALA A 134 5.60 -17.26 -34.28
N GLU A 135 4.69 -17.62 -35.20
CA GLU A 135 3.61 -16.73 -35.64
C GLU A 135 2.56 -16.51 -34.54
N ASP A 136 2.28 -17.51 -33.71
CA ASP A 136 1.33 -17.38 -32.60
C ASP A 136 1.88 -16.47 -31.51
N LEU A 137 3.17 -16.54 -31.20
CA LEU A 137 3.83 -15.58 -30.29
C LEU A 137 3.73 -14.13 -30.81
N VAL A 138 3.83 -13.92 -32.12
CA VAL A 138 3.62 -12.61 -32.77
C VAL A 138 2.14 -12.19 -32.75
N LYS A 139 1.18 -13.12 -32.74
CA LYS A 139 -0.25 -12.81 -32.55
C LYS A 139 -0.54 -12.44 -31.09
N ILE A 140 0.12 -13.10 -30.12
CA ILE A 140 -0.03 -12.80 -28.68
C ILE A 140 0.50 -11.40 -28.38
N SER A 141 1.70 -11.04 -28.85
CA SER A 141 2.25 -9.69 -28.63
C SER A 141 1.46 -8.57 -29.30
N LYS A 142 0.58 -8.91 -30.26
CA LYS A 142 -0.39 -7.98 -30.88
C LYS A 142 -1.80 -8.04 -30.28
N GLY A 143 -2.05 -8.93 -29.32
CA GLY A 143 -3.39 -9.17 -28.77
C GLY A 143 -4.37 -9.68 -29.84
N GLU A 144 -3.87 -10.34 -30.89
CA GLU A 144 -4.64 -11.01 -31.95
C GLU A 144 -5.04 -12.43 -31.51
N LEU A 145 -4.13 -13.15 -30.84
CA LEU A 145 -4.38 -14.40 -30.13
C LEU A 145 -4.37 -14.12 -28.62
N HIS A 146 -5.39 -14.60 -27.92
CA HIS A 146 -5.66 -14.26 -26.51
C HIS A 146 -6.66 -15.25 -25.91
N LEU A 147 -7.00 -15.11 -24.62
CA LEU A 147 -7.88 -16.03 -23.90
C LEU A 147 -9.35 -15.83 -24.29
N GLU A 148 -10.22 -16.73 -23.79
CA GLU A 148 -11.67 -16.57 -23.85
C GLU A 148 -12.17 -15.26 -23.20
N ASN A 149 -13.44 -14.92 -23.48
CA ASN A 149 -14.07 -13.64 -23.09
C ASN A 149 -13.34 -12.38 -23.61
N ASP A 150 -12.44 -12.56 -24.58
CA ASP A 150 -11.52 -11.58 -25.14
C ASP A 150 -10.59 -10.92 -24.09
N LEU A 151 -10.14 -11.71 -23.11
CA LEU A 151 -9.11 -11.30 -22.14
C LEU A 151 -7.72 -11.36 -22.77
N ILE A 152 -7.01 -10.23 -22.78
CA ILE A 152 -5.61 -10.11 -23.20
C ILE A 152 -4.71 -10.05 -21.96
N ASP A 153 -3.59 -10.76 -22.04
CA ASP A 153 -2.47 -10.68 -21.10
C ASP A 153 -1.66 -9.38 -21.31
N GLU A 154 -1.68 -8.49 -20.32
CA GLU A 154 -0.93 -7.22 -20.35
C GLU A 154 0.59 -7.44 -20.34
N SER A 155 1.06 -8.55 -19.75
CA SER A 155 2.49 -8.84 -19.61
C SER A 155 3.14 -9.35 -20.90
N LEU A 156 2.34 -9.86 -21.83
CA LEU A 156 2.77 -10.31 -23.15
C LEU A 156 2.38 -9.33 -24.27
N TYR A 157 1.36 -8.48 -24.06
CA TYR A 157 0.82 -7.60 -25.10
C TYR A 157 1.58 -6.28 -25.28
N GLY A 158 2.06 -6.04 -26.51
CA GLY A 158 2.84 -4.86 -26.89
C GLY A 158 4.33 -4.94 -26.50
N GLU A 159 4.71 -5.98 -25.77
CA GLU A 159 6.06 -6.23 -25.29
C GLU A 159 6.94 -6.94 -26.35
N LYS A 160 8.20 -7.23 -26.00
CA LYS A 160 9.09 -8.07 -26.82
C LYS A 160 8.46 -9.47 -26.98
N VAL A 161 8.39 -9.95 -28.21
CA VAL A 161 7.99 -11.34 -28.53
C VAL A 161 8.90 -12.31 -27.76
N LEU A 162 8.30 -13.28 -27.05
CA LEU A 162 9.02 -14.36 -26.36
C LEU A 162 9.88 -15.18 -27.34
N ASP A 163 10.96 -15.78 -26.85
CA ASP A 163 11.71 -16.78 -27.63
C ASP A 163 11.04 -18.15 -27.47
N LEU A 164 10.70 -18.81 -28.58
CA LEU A 164 9.96 -20.08 -28.55
C LEU A 164 10.77 -21.21 -27.90
N GLU A 165 12.10 -21.20 -28.00
CA GLU A 165 12.97 -22.17 -27.30
C GLU A 165 13.61 -21.62 -26.02
N GLY A 166 13.22 -20.40 -25.63
CA GLY A 166 13.67 -19.71 -24.43
C GLY A 166 12.86 -20.03 -23.17
N ASP A 167 13.37 -19.51 -22.07
CA ASP A 167 12.93 -19.61 -20.69
C ASP A 167 13.12 -18.20 -20.10
N ASP A 168 12.02 -17.45 -19.93
CA ASP A 168 12.05 -16.01 -19.60
C ASP A 168 11.90 -15.74 -18.08
N ASP A 169 11.73 -16.77 -17.24
CA ASP A 169 11.68 -16.66 -15.77
C ASP A 169 12.60 -17.60 -14.97
N GLN A 170 13.25 -18.55 -15.63
CA GLN A 170 14.28 -19.47 -15.12
C GLN A 170 13.74 -20.54 -14.15
N ASP A 171 12.55 -21.08 -14.45
CA ASP A 171 12.01 -22.28 -13.80
C ASP A 171 12.50 -23.61 -14.42
N GLY A 172 12.99 -23.59 -15.66
CA GLY A 172 13.48 -24.76 -16.42
C GLY A 172 12.50 -25.32 -17.47
N ILE A 173 11.30 -24.74 -17.61
CA ILE A 173 10.37 -25.00 -18.71
C ILE A 173 10.66 -24.01 -19.85
N LYS A 174 10.16 -24.29 -21.05
CA LYS A 174 10.27 -23.39 -22.21
C LYS A 174 8.94 -22.73 -22.52
N ASN A 175 8.97 -21.46 -22.91
CA ASN A 175 7.81 -20.64 -23.30
C ASN A 175 6.78 -21.37 -24.22
N LYS A 176 7.22 -22.29 -25.10
CA LYS A 176 6.39 -23.09 -26.02
C LYS A 176 5.62 -24.26 -25.39
N ASP A 177 6.12 -24.75 -24.26
CA ASP A 177 5.62 -25.91 -23.51
C ASP A 177 4.75 -25.45 -22.33
N GLU A 178 4.97 -24.21 -21.87
CA GLU A 178 4.09 -23.49 -20.95
C GLU A 178 2.77 -23.06 -21.60
N LEU A 179 2.84 -22.38 -22.74
CA LEU A 179 1.66 -21.92 -23.46
C LEU A 179 1.14 -23.00 -24.43
N TYR A 180 -0.16 -22.95 -24.72
CA TYR A 180 -0.75 -23.74 -25.81
C TYR A 180 -1.85 -22.96 -26.54
N VAL A 181 -2.19 -23.38 -27.75
CA VAL A 181 -3.36 -22.88 -28.48
C VAL A 181 -4.44 -23.95 -28.49
N TYR A 182 -5.70 -23.57 -28.28
CA TYR A 182 -6.84 -24.47 -28.45
C TYR A 182 -7.91 -23.86 -29.36
N ASN A 183 -8.62 -24.71 -30.10
CA ASN A 183 -9.74 -24.27 -30.95
C ASN A 183 -11.09 -24.58 -30.28
N LYS A 184 -11.95 -23.57 -30.18
CA LYS A 184 -13.30 -23.65 -29.64
C LYS A 184 -14.26 -22.91 -30.58
N ASP A 185 -15.32 -23.58 -30.99
CA ASP A 185 -16.34 -23.04 -31.92
C ASP A 185 -15.76 -22.43 -33.22
N GLY A 186 -14.59 -22.94 -33.67
CA GLY A 186 -13.89 -22.48 -34.86
C GLY A 186 -12.90 -21.32 -34.64
N LYS A 187 -12.79 -20.78 -33.42
CA LYS A 187 -11.82 -19.72 -33.05
C LYS A 187 -10.66 -20.31 -32.22
N ASP A 188 -9.43 -19.91 -32.56
CA ASP A 188 -8.24 -20.21 -31.77
C ASP A 188 -8.15 -19.27 -30.55
N TYR A 189 -7.78 -19.84 -29.40
CA TYR A 189 -7.61 -19.17 -28.12
C TYR A 189 -6.30 -19.58 -27.45
N LEU A 190 -5.74 -18.68 -26.63
CA LEU A 190 -4.55 -18.93 -25.81
C LEU A 190 -4.92 -19.68 -24.53
N GLY A 191 -4.14 -20.70 -24.18
CA GLY A 191 -4.20 -21.42 -22.91
C GLY A 191 -2.81 -21.57 -22.27
N TYR A 192 -2.80 -21.88 -20.97
CA TYR A 192 -1.61 -21.87 -20.11
C TYR A 192 -1.52 -23.21 -19.36
N ASN A 193 -0.33 -23.82 -19.34
CA ASN A 193 0.08 -24.89 -18.43
C ASN A 193 0.70 -24.28 -17.16
N SER A 194 1.61 -23.33 -17.38
CA SER A 194 2.20 -22.34 -16.46
C SER A 194 2.20 -20.97 -17.17
N HIS A 195 2.78 -19.94 -16.56
CA HIS A 195 2.88 -18.59 -17.13
C HIS A 195 4.35 -18.18 -17.35
N PRO A 196 4.77 -17.82 -18.58
CA PRO A 196 6.17 -17.63 -19.01
C PRO A 196 6.90 -16.39 -18.47
N LEU A 197 6.42 -15.87 -17.35
CA LEU A 197 7.00 -14.76 -16.58
C LEU A 197 6.78 -14.96 -15.07
N LEU A 198 6.33 -16.12 -14.60
CA LEU A 198 6.11 -16.46 -13.19
C LEU A 198 6.61 -17.89 -12.96
N ALA A 199 7.86 -18.01 -12.49
CA ALA A 199 8.51 -19.28 -12.17
C ALA A 199 7.92 -19.98 -10.91
N ASP A 200 6.62 -19.81 -10.66
CA ASP A 200 5.78 -20.12 -9.48
C ASP A 200 4.40 -19.54 -9.84
N SER A 201 3.62 -20.26 -10.67
CA SER A 201 2.44 -19.71 -11.36
C SER A 201 1.20 -19.56 -10.48
N ASP A 202 1.11 -20.34 -9.39
CA ASP A 202 -0.02 -20.31 -8.46
C ASP A 202 0.31 -19.82 -7.04
N GLY A 203 1.59 -19.56 -6.76
CA GLY A 203 2.06 -18.88 -5.56
C GLY A 203 2.38 -19.78 -4.38
N ASP A 204 2.27 -21.11 -4.50
CA ASP A 204 2.49 -22.01 -3.36
C ASP A 204 3.96 -22.06 -2.89
N GLY A 205 4.89 -21.58 -3.71
CA GLY A 205 6.31 -21.43 -3.42
C GLY A 205 7.23 -22.46 -4.05
N LEU A 206 6.70 -23.54 -4.63
CA LEU A 206 7.44 -24.37 -5.59
C LEU A 206 7.78 -23.57 -6.85
N ALA A 207 8.73 -24.06 -7.64
CA ALA A 207 8.91 -23.58 -9.01
C ALA A 207 8.08 -24.46 -9.94
N ASP A 208 7.48 -23.90 -10.99
CA ASP A 208 6.65 -24.68 -11.91
C ASP A 208 7.43 -25.89 -12.47
N GLY A 209 8.69 -25.71 -12.91
CA GLY A 209 9.58 -26.80 -13.32
C GLY A 209 9.87 -27.89 -12.27
N GLU A 210 9.62 -27.63 -10.99
CA GLU A 210 9.72 -28.59 -9.87
C GLU A 210 8.35 -29.14 -9.42
N ASP A 211 7.23 -28.61 -9.91
CA ASP A 211 5.88 -28.95 -9.47
C ASP A 211 5.11 -29.87 -10.45
N ASP A 212 4.43 -30.86 -9.87
CA ASP A 212 3.54 -31.80 -10.56
C ASP A 212 2.19 -31.14 -10.97
N ASN A 213 1.73 -30.05 -10.32
CA ASN A 213 0.41 -29.45 -10.60
C ASN A 213 0.31 -27.91 -10.50
N LYS A 214 1.06 -27.22 -11.37
CA LYS A 214 1.37 -25.77 -11.56
C LYS A 214 0.25 -24.71 -11.46
N LYS A 215 -0.97 -25.13 -11.13
CA LYS A 215 -2.21 -24.32 -11.11
C LYS A 215 -3.17 -24.75 -9.99
N GLU A 216 -2.68 -25.44 -8.96
CA GLU A 216 -3.46 -25.99 -7.85
C GLU A 216 -2.69 -26.17 -6.52
N TRP A 217 -2.19 -25.07 -5.96
CA TRP A 217 -1.62 -24.89 -4.62
C TRP A 217 -1.43 -26.15 -3.75
N TYR A 218 -0.18 -26.61 -3.64
CA TYR A 218 0.24 -27.67 -2.73
C TYR A 218 0.22 -27.21 -1.27
N VAL A 219 -0.84 -27.56 -0.53
CA VAL A 219 -1.03 -27.11 0.86
C VAL A 219 -0.11 -27.83 1.84
N THR A 220 0.74 -27.05 2.51
CA THR A 220 1.74 -27.51 3.48
C THR A 220 1.33 -27.30 4.95
N ASP A 221 2.19 -27.75 5.88
CA ASP A 221 2.06 -27.40 7.30
C ASP A 221 2.38 -25.90 7.55
N ARG A 222 3.15 -25.24 6.66
CA ARG A 222 3.32 -23.77 6.63
C ARG A 222 1.99 -23.07 6.42
N ASP A 223 1.22 -23.46 5.41
CA ASP A 223 -0.06 -22.80 5.08
C ASP A 223 -1.08 -22.99 6.20
N SER A 224 -1.14 -24.21 6.74
CA SER A 224 -1.91 -24.52 7.95
C SER A 224 -1.56 -23.59 9.12
N LEU A 225 -0.28 -23.22 9.28
CA LEU A 225 0.16 -22.25 10.28
C LEU A 225 -0.25 -20.81 9.95
N LEU A 226 -0.16 -20.39 8.69
CA LEU A 226 -0.54 -19.04 8.26
C LEU A 226 -2.03 -18.76 8.51
N PHE A 227 -2.90 -19.66 8.05
CA PHE A 227 -4.35 -19.52 8.22
C PHE A 227 -4.78 -19.62 9.70
N MET A 228 -4.05 -20.36 10.54
CA MET A 228 -4.28 -20.37 11.99
C MET A 228 -4.06 -19.00 12.63
N GLU A 229 -3.00 -18.27 12.29
CA GLU A 229 -2.73 -16.94 12.86
C GLU A 229 -3.63 -15.85 12.25
N LEU A 230 -4.13 -16.04 11.02
CA LEU A 230 -5.23 -15.22 10.46
C LEU A 230 -6.52 -15.36 11.29
N ALA A 231 -6.89 -16.58 11.70
CA ALA A 231 -8.12 -16.82 12.48
C ALA A 231 -8.17 -16.15 13.88
N TYR A 232 -7.06 -15.61 14.37
CA TYR A 232 -7.06 -14.78 15.59
C TYR A 232 -7.49 -13.32 15.35
N ARG A 233 -7.79 -12.95 14.12
CA ARG A 233 -8.26 -11.62 13.70
C ARG A 233 -9.78 -11.56 13.51
N ASP A 234 -10.22 -10.38 13.11
CA ASP A 234 -11.58 -10.03 12.73
C ASP A 234 -11.67 -9.92 11.21
N ASP A 235 -12.87 -10.08 10.67
CA ASP A 235 -13.20 -10.22 9.26
C ASP A 235 -12.58 -9.10 8.41
N ASP A 236 -12.77 -7.84 8.84
CA ASP A 236 -12.23 -6.62 8.21
C ASP A 236 -10.69 -6.62 8.13
N TYR A 237 -10.01 -7.10 9.18
CA TYR A 237 -8.55 -7.25 9.18
C TYR A 237 -8.09 -8.43 8.32
N ILE A 238 -8.84 -9.54 8.26
CA ILE A 238 -8.53 -10.70 7.40
C ILE A 238 -8.65 -10.32 5.92
N GLU A 239 -9.78 -9.71 5.52
CA GLU A 239 -10.01 -9.25 4.15
C GLU A 239 -8.93 -8.28 3.67
N LYS A 240 -8.50 -7.34 4.52
CA LYS A 240 -7.44 -6.37 4.17
C LYS A 240 -6.02 -6.95 4.14
N ILE A 241 -5.77 -8.09 4.77
CA ILE A 241 -4.51 -8.82 4.59
C ILE A 241 -4.53 -9.60 3.27
N LEU A 242 -5.70 -10.10 2.84
CA LEU A 242 -5.88 -10.82 1.57
C LEU A 242 -6.20 -9.90 0.37
N ASP A 243 -6.33 -8.58 0.53
CA ASP A 243 -6.47 -7.63 -0.57
C ASP A 243 -5.11 -7.25 -1.18
N HIS A 244 -4.65 -8.02 -2.18
CA HIS A 244 -3.41 -7.73 -2.91
C HIS A 244 -3.44 -6.44 -3.76
N LYS A 245 -4.60 -5.82 -3.99
CA LYS A 245 -4.80 -4.63 -4.84
C LYS A 245 -4.68 -3.35 -4.03
N ASN A 246 -5.22 -3.34 -2.82
CA ASN A 246 -5.12 -2.25 -1.86
C ASN A 246 -4.23 -2.69 -0.69
N PRO A 247 -2.90 -2.77 -0.86
CA PRO A 247 -2.01 -3.09 0.25
C PRO A 247 -2.19 -2.05 1.37
N PHE A 248 -2.36 -2.52 2.61
CA PHE A 248 -2.46 -1.67 3.80
C PHE A 248 -1.20 -1.80 4.69
N PRO A 249 -0.06 -1.14 4.38
CA PRO A 249 1.18 -1.23 5.14
C PRO A 249 1.07 -0.98 6.65
N SER A 250 0.05 -0.22 7.07
CA SER A 250 -0.24 0.09 8.47
C SER A 250 -0.67 -1.12 9.30
N LEU A 251 -1.21 -2.18 8.69
CA LEU A 251 -1.71 -3.36 9.42
C LEU A 251 -0.58 -4.22 10.01
N TYR A 252 0.59 -4.22 9.37
CA TYR A 252 1.70 -5.14 9.69
C TYR A 252 2.97 -4.44 10.20
N LEU A 253 2.93 -3.14 10.54
CA LEU A 253 4.08 -2.38 11.08
C LEU A 253 4.72 -3.06 12.31
N ASP A 254 3.90 -3.52 13.27
CA ASP A 254 4.35 -4.20 14.50
C ASP A 254 4.26 -5.74 14.42
N ARG A 255 3.72 -6.26 13.31
CA ARG A 255 3.32 -7.66 13.13
C ARG A 255 3.71 -8.16 11.73
N GLN A 256 5.01 -8.31 11.52
CA GLN A 256 5.62 -8.75 10.26
C GLN A 256 5.11 -10.10 9.71
N GLU A 257 4.55 -10.97 10.57
CA GLU A 257 3.87 -12.19 10.16
C GLU A 257 2.68 -11.96 9.21
N TYR A 258 1.91 -10.87 9.34
CA TYR A 258 0.84 -10.58 8.36
C TYR A 258 1.36 -9.91 7.09
N LYS A 259 2.59 -9.38 7.10
CA LYS A 259 3.27 -8.97 5.86
C LYS A 259 3.70 -10.19 5.05
N LEU A 260 4.14 -11.25 5.72
CA LEU A 260 4.38 -12.57 5.12
C LEU A 260 3.08 -13.12 4.51
N MET A 261 1.98 -13.14 5.26
CA MET A 261 0.68 -13.62 4.74
C MET A 261 0.16 -12.76 3.57
N HIS A 262 0.32 -11.43 3.63
CA HIS A 262 -0.06 -10.53 2.54
C HIS A 262 0.81 -10.71 1.28
N ASN A 263 2.08 -11.06 1.45
CA ASN A 263 2.98 -11.32 0.32
C ASN A 263 2.72 -12.69 -0.32
N GLU A 264 2.54 -13.74 0.49
CA GLU A 264 2.40 -15.12 0.00
C GLU A 264 0.95 -15.48 -0.40
N LEU A 265 -0.07 -15.03 0.32
CA LEU A 265 -1.45 -15.54 0.14
C LEU A 265 -2.38 -14.60 -0.65
N ALA A 266 -2.18 -13.29 -0.58
CA ALA A 266 -3.21 -12.31 -0.97
C ALA A 266 -3.57 -12.29 -2.48
N SER A 267 -2.71 -12.81 -3.35
CA SER A 267 -2.99 -12.90 -4.80
C SER A 267 -3.63 -14.24 -5.22
N PHE A 268 -3.77 -15.18 -4.28
CA PHE A 268 -4.08 -16.59 -4.57
C PHE A 268 -5.13 -17.20 -3.62
N TRP A 269 -5.50 -16.50 -2.54
CA TRP A 269 -6.47 -16.96 -1.53
C TRP A 269 -7.46 -15.87 -1.12
N LYS A 270 -8.71 -16.27 -0.86
CA LYS A 270 -9.75 -15.41 -0.29
C LYS A 270 -10.46 -16.10 0.87
N MET A 271 -10.97 -15.33 1.83
CA MET A 271 -12.00 -15.80 2.76
C MET A 271 -13.32 -16.07 2.00
N LYS A 272 -13.78 -17.32 2.00
CA LYS A 272 -15.06 -17.77 1.42
C LYS A 272 -16.22 -17.49 2.39
N LYS A 273 -16.03 -17.78 3.68
CA LYS A 273 -17.05 -17.64 4.73
C LYS A 273 -16.45 -17.54 6.13
N ALA A 274 -17.00 -16.66 6.97
CA ALA A 274 -16.77 -16.66 8.41
C ALA A 274 -17.92 -17.38 9.15
N TYR A 275 -17.59 -18.05 10.25
CA TYR A 275 -18.51 -18.70 11.16
C TYR A 275 -18.37 -18.07 12.54
N HIS A 276 -19.48 -17.54 13.04
CA HIS A 276 -19.60 -16.96 14.38
C HIS A 276 -20.87 -17.49 15.03
N THR A 277 -20.78 -17.99 16.26
CA THR A 277 -21.94 -18.57 16.96
C THR A 277 -22.09 -18.03 18.39
N ASP A 278 -23.27 -18.26 18.96
CA ASP A 278 -23.61 -17.85 20.33
C ASP A 278 -22.81 -18.61 21.42
N SER A 279 -22.18 -19.76 21.09
CA SER A 279 -21.20 -20.41 21.97
C SER A 279 -19.82 -19.73 21.93
N GLY A 280 -19.68 -18.66 21.15
CA GLY A 280 -18.44 -17.91 20.96
C GLY A 280 -17.47 -18.52 19.97
N LEU A 281 -17.85 -19.57 19.22
CA LEU A 281 -17.02 -20.16 18.17
C LEU A 281 -16.74 -19.12 17.07
N ASP A 282 -15.46 -18.84 16.83
CA ASP A 282 -14.96 -18.24 15.59
C ASP A 282 -14.23 -19.31 14.76
N ALA A 283 -14.61 -19.43 13.48
CA ALA A 283 -13.87 -20.21 12.48
C ALA A 283 -14.02 -19.57 11.09
N PHE A 284 -13.03 -19.75 10.22
CA PHE A 284 -12.97 -19.08 8.92
C PHE A 284 -12.62 -20.09 7.83
N LEU A 285 -13.44 -20.14 6.79
CA LEU A 285 -13.22 -20.95 5.59
C LEU A 285 -12.62 -20.07 4.49
N PHE A 286 -11.43 -20.46 4.03
CA PHE A 286 -10.71 -19.85 2.92
C PHE A 286 -10.80 -20.76 1.68
N GLU A 287 -10.68 -20.16 0.51
CA GLU A 287 -10.63 -20.84 -0.80
C GLU A 287 -9.50 -20.26 -1.66
N THR A 288 -8.91 -21.08 -2.54
CA THR A 288 -8.02 -20.60 -3.60
C THR A 288 -8.80 -19.71 -4.57
N LYS A 289 -8.25 -18.53 -4.87
CA LYS A 289 -8.86 -17.51 -5.72
C LYS A 289 -7.82 -16.51 -6.20
N SER A 290 -7.78 -16.24 -7.50
CA SER A 290 -6.83 -15.28 -8.09
C SER A 290 -7.50 -14.37 -9.12
N ASP A 291 -6.80 -13.29 -9.47
CA ASP A 291 -7.06 -12.49 -10.69
C ASP A 291 -6.57 -13.18 -11.97
N LEU A 292 -5.71 -14.20 -11.83
CA LEU A 292 -5.10 -14.95 -12.92
C LEU A 292 -6.12 -15.93 -13.52
N PRO A 293 -6.68 -15.68 -14.73
CA PRO A 293 -7.85 -16.39 -15.25
C PRO A 293 -7.53 -17.81 -15.78
N TYR A 294 -6.27 -18.22 -15.73
CA TYR A 294 -5.83 -19.58 -16.01
C TYR A 294 -5.76 -20.48 -14.75
N LEU A 295 -5.79 -19.87 -13.55
CA LEU A 295 -6.00 -20.57 -12.28
C LEU A 295 -7.51 -20.77 -12.06
N LYS A 296 -7.87 -21.90 -11.43
CA LYS A 296 -9.28 -22.26 -11.19
C LYS A 296 -9.67 -21.87 -9.76
N ASP A 297 -10.70 -21.04 -9.64
CA ASP A 297 -11.30 -20.69 -8.33
C ASP A 297 -11.76 -21.95 -7.56
N GLY A 298 -11.55 -21.97 -6.25
CA GLY A 298 -12.13 -22.95 -5.33
C GLY A 298 -11.55 -24.36 -5.41
N THR A 299 -10.38 -24.55 -6.02
CA THR A 299 -9.72 -25.87 -6.08
C THR A 299 -9.33 -26.43 -4.72
N VAL A 300 -8.93 -25.57 -3.78
CA VAL A 300 -8.50 -25.95 -2.44
C VAL A 300 -9.11 -25.03 -1.39
N HIS A 301 -9.50 -25.61 -0.26
CA HIS A 301 -10.14 -24.92 0.86
C HIS A 301 -9.39 -25.18 2.17
N MET A 302 -9.38 -24.17 3.06
CA MET A 302 -8.80 -24.26 4.40
C MET A 302 -9.79 -23.76 5.45
N LEU A 303 -10.14 -24.59 6.43
CA LEU A 303 -10.94 -24.20 7.59
C LEU A 303 -10.02 -23.92 8.79
N ALA A 304 -9.82 -22.64 9.11
CA ALA A 304 -9.05 -22.23 10.28
C ALA A 304 -9.96 -21.94 11.47
N ILE A 305 -9.76 -22.67 12.56
CA ILE A 305 -10.59 -22.64 13.76
C ILE A 305 -9.82 -21.92 14.87
N ARG A 306 -10.44 -20.90 15.49
CA ARG A 306 -9.85 -20.10 16.57
C ARG A 306 -10.14 -20.67 17.96
N GLY A 307 -11.34 -21.23 18.13
CA GLY A 307 -11.97 -21.35 19.45
C GLY A 307 -12.78 -20.10 19.75
N THR A 308 -12.52 -19.43 20.87
CA THR A 308 -13.39 -18.36 21.40
C THR A 308 -13.00 -16.94 20.96
N ARG A 309 -14.02 -16.08 20.85
CA ARG A 309 -13.93 -14.64 20.60
C ARG A 309 -13.03 -13.87 21.58
N ARG A 310 -12.53 -12.73 21.10
CA ARG A 310 -11.42 -11.98 21.72
C ARG A 310 -11.73 -11.35 23.09
N ASN A 311 -13.00 -11.08 23.39
CA ASN A 311 -13.42 -10.49 24.66
C ASN A 311 -13.46 -11.54 25.78
N ASP A 312 -13.86 -12.75 25.42
CA ASP A 312 -14.09 -13.91 26.29
C ASP A 312 -12.80 -14.72 26.51
N ALA A 313 -11.77 -14.46 25.70
CA ALA A 313 -10.45 -15.07 25.75
C ALA A 313 -9.64 -14.87 27.06
N LYS A 314 -10.25 -14.28 28.10
CA LYS A 314 -9.71 -14.29 29.48
C LYS A 314 -10.13 -15.54 30.26
N ASP A 315 -11.31 -16.11 30.00
CA ASP A 315 -11.76 -17.36 30.63
C ASP A 315 -11.09 -18.59 30.02
N LEU A 316 -10.66 -18.51 28.75
CA LEU A 316 -10.07 -19.63 28.00
C LEU A 316 -8.91 -20.36 28.71
N SER A 317 -8.06 -19.64 29.46
CA SER A 317 -7.00 -20.26 30.26
C SER A 317 -7.48 -20.88 31.58
N ALA A 318 -8.66 -20.50 32.07
CA ALA A 318 -9.32 -21.15 33.20
C ALA A 318 -10.11 -22.39 32.72
N ASP A 319 -10.83 -22.30 31.61
CA ASP A 319 -11.53 -23.45 30.98
C ASP A 319 -10.59 -24.62 30.72
N PHE A 320 -9.36 -24.36 30.24
CA PHE A 320 -8.36 -25.42 30.08
C PHE A 320 -7.76 -25.97 31.38
N VAL A 321 -7.73 -25.16 32.45
CA VAL A 321 -7.33 -25.63 33.78
C VAL A 321 -8.47 -26.40 34.47
N LEU A 322 -9.71 -26.22 34.01
CA LEU A 322 -10.91 -26.98 34.40
C LEU A 322 -11.07 -28.31 33.63
N LEU A 323 -10.00 -28.86 33.04
CA LEU A 323 -10.01 -30.13 32.27
C LEU A 323 -10.24 -31.40 33.14
N GLY A 324 -11.41 -31.48 33.78
CA GLY A 324 -11.96 -32.67 34.43
C GLY A 324 -12.73 -33.62 33.51
N GLY A 325 -12.73 -33.37 32.18
CA GLY A 325 -13.42 -34.19 31.17
C GLY A 325 -14.69 -33.60 30.57
N ASN A 326 -14.97 -32.30 30.77
CA ASN A 326 -16.22 -31.68 30.30
C ASN A 326 -16.22 -31.29 28.80
N LYS A 327 -17.39 -31.50 28.18
CA LYS A 327 -17.87 -30.96 26.89
C LYS A 327 -17.71 -29.43 26.71
N PRO A 328 -16.77 -28.83 25.95
CA PRO A 328 -16.85 -27.38 25.70
C PRO A 328 -18.00 -27.05 24.74
N ALA A 329 -18.67 -25.90 24.93
CA ALA A 329 -19.91 -25.56 24.21
C ALA A 329 -19.72 -25.48 22.68
N GLN A 330 -18.55 -25.02 22.23
CA GLN A 330 -18.19 -24.89 20.81
C GLN A 330 -18.07 -26.25 20.10
N ALA A 331 -17.98 -27.36 20.85
CA ALA A 331 -17.82 -28.71 20.29
C ALA A 331 -19.02 -29.17 19.45
N ASP A 332 -20.23 -28.66 19.69
CA ASP A 332 -21.40 -29.01 18.87
C ASP A 332 -21.62 -28.02 17.72
N ASP A 333 -21.09 -26.80 17.81
CA ASP A 333 -21.10 -25.86 16.70
C ASP A 333 -20.09 -26.25 15.62
N ILE A 334 -18.88 -26.69 15.99
CA ILE A 334 -17.92 -27.18 14.98
C ILE A 334 -18.43 -28.45 14.27
N ARG A 335 -19.24 -29.30 14.94
CA ARG A 335 -19.94 -30.42 14.30
C ARG A 335 -20.96 -29.96 13.25
N LYS A 336 -21.74 -28.91 13.56
CA LYS A 336 -22.67 -28.30 12.59
C LYS A 336 -21.92 -27.74 11.38
N VAL A 337 -20.75 -27.12 11.59
CA VAL A 337 -19.88 -26.65 10.50
C VAL A 337 -19.41 -27.82 9.62
N VAL A 338 -18.88 -28.90 10.20
CA VAL A 338 -18.51 -30.10 9.42
C VAL A 338 -19.71 -30.68 8.65
N GLY A 339 -20.87 -30.77 9.30
CA GLY A 339 -22.12 -31.22 8.67
C GLY A 339 -22.76 -30.22 7.68
N GLU A 340 -22.19 -29.01 7.52
CA GLU A 340 -22.48 -28.07 6.45
C GLU A 340 -21.50 -28.28 5.29
N LEU A 341 -20.18 -28.29 5.58
CA LEU A 341 -19.11 -28.48 4.61
C LEU A 341 -19.24 -29.82 3.87
N ALA A 342 -19.63 -30.90 4.58
CA ALA A 342 -19.89 -32.21 4.00
C ALA A 342 -21.11 -32.28 3.05
N LYS A 343 -21.83 -31.17 2.86
CA LYS A 343 -22.93 -31.02 1.90
C LYS A 343 -22.64 -29.98 0.81
N ASP A 344 -21.55 -29.21 0.92
CA ASP A 344 -21.12 -28.24 -0.09
C ASP A 344 -20.29 -28.97 -1.16
N THR A 345 -20.94 -29.34 -2.26
CA THR A 345 -20.29 -30.01 -3.40
C THR A 345 -19.30 -29.13 -4.17
N SER A 346 -19.14 -27.84 -3.80
CA SER A 346 -18.04 -27.01 -4.31
C SER A 346 -16.71 -27.22 -3.56
N ILE A 347 -16.71 -27.97 -2.44
CA ILE A 347 -15.51 -28.28 -1.66
C ILE A 347 -14.99 -29.66 -2.05
N THR A 348 -13.89 -29.69 -2.81
CA THR A 348 -13.27 -30.92 -3.35
C THR A 348 -11.99 -31.32 -2.62
N LYS A 349 -11.21 -30.35 -2.14
CA LYS A 349 -10.01 -30.54 -1.31
C LYS A 349 -10.09 -29.60 -0.10
N LEU A 350 -10.29 -30.16 1.10
CA LEU A 350 -10.38 -29.42 2.36
C LEU A 350 -9.23 -29.77 3.30
N TYR A 351 -8.64 -28.73 3.86
CA TYR A 351 -7.70 -28.79 4.97
C TYR A 351 -8.33 -28.12 6.20
N MET A 352 -7.95 -28.54 7.40
CA MET A 352 -8.38 -27.88 8.65
C MET A 352 -7.17 -27.53 9.52
N THR A 353 -7.24 -26.38 10.20
CA THR A 353 -6.19 -25.92 11.10
C THR A 353 -6.73 -25.25 12.36
N GLY A 354 -5.95 -25.23 13.43
CA GLY A 354 -6.30 -24.51 14.64
C GLY A 354 -5.24 -24.60 15.74
N HIS A 355 -5.28 -23.63 16.66
CA HIS A 355 -4.36 -23.52 17.78
C HIS A 355 -5.09 -23.50 19.12
N SER A 356 -4.51 -24.10 20.16
CA SER A 356 -5.14 -24.19 21.50
C SER A 356 -6.57 -24.77 21.39
N LEU A 357 -7.63 -24.06 21.82
CA LEU A 357 -9.03 -24.49 21.61
C LEU A 357 -9.41 -24.67 20.14
N GLY A 358 -8.87 -23.86 19.23
CA GLY A 358 -9.03 -24.08 17.80
C GLY A 358 -8.53 -25.46 17.37
N GLY A 359 -7.36 -25.89 17.88
CA GLY A 359 -6.79 -27.21 17.60
C GLY A 359 -7.48 -28.37 18.33
N TYR A 360 -8.08 -28.12 19.48
CA TYR A 360 -8.98 -29.07 20.17
C TYR A 360 -10.27 -29.29 19.38
N LEU A 361 -10.87 -28.22 18.85
CA LEU A 361 -12.06 -28.29 18.01
C LEU A 361 -11.76 -28.88 16.62
N ALA A 362 -10.56 -28.66 16.07
CA ALA A 362 -10.09 -29.32 14.85
C ALA A 362 -10.00 -30.85 14.99
N GLN A 363 -9.56 -31.37 16.14
CA GLN A 363 -9.60 -32.81 16.46
C GLN A 363 -11.03 -33.35 16.45
N ILE A 364 -11.97 -32.64 17.09
CA ILE A 364 -13.40 -33.00 17.09
C ILE A 364 -13.99 -32.96 15.66
N ALA A 365 -13.62 -31.96 14.86
CA ALA A 365 -14.06 -31.82 13.48
C ALA A 365 -13.60 -33.00 12.59
N ALA A 366 -12.34 -33.41 12.73
CA ALA A 366 -11.77 -34.55 12.03
C ALA A 366 -12.50 -35.87 12.36
N VAL A 367 -12.82 -36.08 13.65
CA VAL A 367 -13.57 -37.28 14.09
C VAL A 367 -15.02 -37.24 13.65
N GLU A 368 -15.70 -36.09 13.71
CA GLU A 368 -17.09 -35.97 13.24
C GLU A 368 -17.19 -36.26 11.73
N ALA A 369 -16.21 -35.79 10.93
CA ALA A 369 -16.09 -36.12 9.52
C ALA A 369 -15.91 -37.64 9.32
N TYR A 370 -14.94 -38.25 10.03
CA TYR A 370 -14.66 -39.69 9.96
C TYR A 370 -15.87 -40.57 10.35
N GLN A 371 -16.57 -40.23 11.43
CA GLN A 371 -17.65 -41.06 11.99
C GLN A 371 -18.99 -40.90 11.26
N LYS A 372 -19.30 -39.73 10.67
CA LYS A 372 -20.63 -39.42 10.13
C LYS A 372 -20.66 -39.05 8.65
N TYR A 373 -19.51 -38.72 8.07
CA TYR A 373 -19.39 -38.25 6.68
C TYR A 373 -18.23 -38.96 5.97
N PRO A 374 -18.23 -40.31 5.88
CA PRO A 374 -17.08 -41.09 5.43
C PRO A 374 -16.60 -40.72 4.02
N ASP A 375 -17.51 -40.44 3.07
CA ASP A 375 -17.14 -40.04 1.71
C ASP A 375 -16.39 -38.71 1.69
N PHE A 376 -16.87 -37.73 2.47
CA PHE A 376 -16.20 -36.44 2.68
C PHE A 376 -14.86 -36.62 3.41
N TYR A 377 -14.78 -37.49 4.41
CA TYR A 377 -13.53 -37.79 5.11
C TYR A 377 -12.48 -38.46 4.19
N ASN A 378 -12.91 -39.36 3.31
CA ASN A 378 -12.02 -40.10 2.41
C ASN A 378 -11.57 -39.25 1.21
N HIS A 379 -12.49 -38.57 0.54
CA HIS A 379 -12.23 -37.93 -0.75
C HIS A 379 -11.99 -36.41 -0.68
N VAL A 380 -12.55 -35.73 0.33
CA VAL A 380 -12.51 -34.25 0.45
C VAL A 380 -11.57 -33.77 1.53
N LEU A 381 -11.68 -34.26 2.77
CA LEU A 381 -10.83 -33.86 3.89
C LEU A 381 -9.43 -34.47 3.75
N ARG A 382 -8.47 -33.69 3.24
CA ARG A 382 -7.12 -34.17 2.95
C ARG A 382 -6.27 -34.28 4.22
N LYS A 383 -6.21 -33.23 5.06
CA LYS A 383 -5.38 -33.20 6.28
C LYS A 383 -5.89 -32.20 7.34
N VAL A 384 -5.57 -32.46 8.61
CA VAL A 384 -5.84 -31.58 9.76
C VAL A 384 -4.55 -31.32 10.54
N THR A 385 -4.08 -30.07 10.59
CA THR A 385 -2.83 -29.72 11.29
C THR A 385 -3.12 -28.80 12.48
N THR A 386 -2.55 -29.08 13.65
CA THR A 386 -2.91 -28.42 14.92
C THR A 386 -1.70 -27.95 15.71
N PHE A 387 -1.82 -26.82 16.43
CA PHE A 387 -0.70 -26.13 17.07
C PHE A 387 -0.96 -25.89 18.56
N SER A 388 -0.09 -26.38 19.45
CA SER A 388 -0.29 -26.36 20.92
C SER A 388 -1.71 -26.79 21.33
N ALA A 389 -2.23 -27.81 20.66
CA ALA A 389 -3.58 -28.32 20.91
C ALA A 389 -3.56 -29.31 22.09
N PRO A 390 -4.41 -29.14 23.11
CA PRO A 390 -4.54 -30.13 24.17
C PRO A 390 -5.19 -31.41 23.64
N LYS A 391 -4.90 -32.51 24.33
CA LYS A 391 -5.51 -33.82 24.11
C LYS A 391 -7.01 -33.80 24.37
N VAL A 392 -7.78 -34.57 23.60
CA VAL A 392 -9.16 -34.91 23.94
C VAL A 392 -9.14 -35.97 25.06
N ILE A 393 -9.13 -35.50 26.31
CA ILE A 393 -8.98 -36.35 27.50
C ILE A 393 -10.27 -37.09 27.82
N THR A 394 -10.17 -38.41 28.01
CA THR A 394 -11.28 -39.31 28.35
C THR A 394 -11.04 -39.94 29.73
N SER A 395 -11.94 -39.74 30.70
CA SER A 395 -11.76 -40.16 32.10
C SER A 395 -12.93 -40.98 32.63
N ARG A 396 -12.68 -42.26 32.98
CA ARG A 396 -13.72 -43.22 33.38
C ARG A 396 -14.22 -43.08 34.82
N ALA A 397 -13.72 -42.07 35.53
CA ALA A 397 -14.06 -41.79 36.93
C ALA A 397 -15.09 -40.65 37.09
N VAL A 398 -15.47 -39.97 36.00
CA VAL A 398 -16.26 -38.73 36.03
C VAL A 398 -17.58 -38.91 35.27
N TRP A 399 -18.56 -39.50 35.98
CA TRP A 399 -19.99 -39.64 35.66
C TRP A 399 -20.47 -40.76 34.72
N ASN A 400 -21.80 -41.00 34.81
CA ASN A 400 -22.53 -42.11 34.23
C ASN A 400 -22.62 -42.07 32.71
N ALA A 401 -22.59 -43.24 32.07
CA ALA A 401 -22.57 -43.38 30.63
C ALA A 401 -23.98 -43.34 29.99
N GLU A 402 -24.36 -42.16 29.54
CA GLU A 402 -24.99 -41.97 28.22
C GLU A 402 -24.13 -40.94 27.45
N ASN A 403 -24.13 -41.00 26.11
CA ASN A 403 -23.45 -40.12 25.12
C ASN A 403 -22.04 -40.52 24.60
N ASP A 404 -21.86 -40.29 23.30
CA ASP A 404 -20.81 -40.86 22.42
C ASP A 404 -19.44 -40.14 22.48
N PHE A 405 -19.19 -39.32 23.50
CA PHE A 405 -17.99 -38.48 23.54
C PHE A 405 -16.70 -39.28 23.86
N TRP A 406 -16.83 -40.51 24.34
CA TRP A 406 -15.73 -41.42 24.66
C TRP A 406 -14.85 -41.77 23.47
N ASP A 407 -15.46 -42.07 22.33
CA ASP A 407 -14.73 -42.54 21.16
C ASP A 407 -13.89 -41.42 20.53
N VAL A 408 -14.26 -40.15 20.75
CA VAL A 408 -13.60 -38.99 20.13
C VAL A 408 -12.12 -38.90 20.48
N GLY A 409 -11.73 -39.20 21.73
CA GLY A 409 -10.32 -39.21 22.12
C GLY A 409 -9.51 -40.35 21.48
N LEU A 410 -10.14 -41.51 21.30
CA LEU A 410 -9.52 -42.71 20.73
C LEU A 410 -9.43 -42.62 19.19
N GLU A 411 -10.49 -42.18 18.53
CA GLU A 411 -10.49 -41.92 17.09
C GLU A 411 -9.55 -40.76 16.73
N SER A 412 -9.51 -39.67 17.52
CA SER A 412 -8.52 -38.60 17.27
C SER A 412 -7.09 -39.13 17.30
N ARG A 413 -6.74 -40.01 18.24
CA ARG A 413 -5.41 -40.65 18.24
C ARG A 413 -5.21 -41.57 17.03
N LYS A 414 -6.19 -42.37 16.62
CA LYS A 414 -6.08 -43.22 15.41
C LYS A 414 -5.87 -42.37 14.15
N LEU A 415 -6.60 -41.27 14.02
CA LEU A 415 -6.47 -40.32 12.91
C LEU A 415 -5.11 -39.59 12.92
N ALA A 416 -4.49 -39.41 14.09
CA ALA A 416 -3.12 -38.90 14.18
C ALA A 416 -2.07 -39.95 13.80
N VAL A 417 -2.25 -41.21 14.24
CA VAL A 417 -1.38 -42.34 13.84
C VAL A 417 -1.45 -42.62 12.33
N SER A 418 -2.58 -42.37 11.68
CA SER A 418 -2.72 -42.48 10.21
C SER A 418 -2.19 -41.25 9.45
N GLY A 419 -1.66 -40.23 10.13
CA GLY A 419 -1.16 -38.99 9.52
C GLY A 419 -2.23 -38.02 9.03
N LYS A 420 -3.53 -38.38 9.10
CA LYS A 420 -4.65 -37.49 8.73
C LYS A 420 -4.74 -36.28 9.69
N ILE A 421 -4.43 -36.47 10.97
CA ILE A 421 -4.18 -35.39 11.93
C ILE A 421 -2.68 -35.27 12.21
N LYS A 422 -2.16 -34.04 12.28
CA LYS A 422 -0.79 -33.75 12.71
C LYS A 422 -0.78 -32.75 13.87
N HIS A 423 -0.01 -33.04 14.92
CA HIS A 423 0.12 -32.18 16.09
C HIS A 423 1.51 -31.55 16.16
N TYR A 424 1.55 -30.23 16.31
CA TYR A 424 2.73 -29.45 16.64
C TYR A 424 2.60 -28.86 18.05
N VAL A 425 3.68 -28.89 18.83
CA VAL A 425 3.70 -28.39 20.22
C VAL A 425 4.96 -27.59 20.49
N VAL A 426 4.87 -26.59 21.36
CA VAL A 426 6.01 -25.81 21.89
C VAL A 426 6.54 -26.48 23.16
N ASP A 427 7.85 -26.69 23.26
CA ASP A 427 8.46 -27.46 24.34
C ASP A 427 8.30 -26.81 25.73
N ASN A 428 8.29 -25.47 25.78
CA ASN A 428 8.05 -24.66 26.97
C ASN A 428 6.65 -24.05 27.03
N ASP A 429 5.65 -24.72 26.44
CA ASP A 429 4.24 -24.36 26.58
C ASP A 429 3.84 -24.32 28.07
N ASN A 430 3.09 -23.29 28.45
CA ASN A 430 2.74 -22.98 29.83
C ASN A 430 1.23 -23.05 30.12
N VAL A 431 0.44 -23.54 29.18
CA VAL A 431 -1.01 -23.77 29.31
C VAL A 431 -1.30 -25.24 29.01
N VAL A 432 -0.86 -25.68 27.83
CA VAL A 432 -0.90 -27.08 27.41
C VAL A 432 0.36 -27.75 27.94
N THR A 433 0.28 -28.27 29.16
CA THR A 433 1.39 -28.91 29.88
C THR A 433 1.49 -30.42 29.53
N PRO A 434 2.63 -31.10 29.81
CA PRO A 434 2.82 -32.52 29.46
C PRO A 434 1.80 -33.52 30.02
N LEU A 435 0.96 -33.12 30.98
CA LEU A 435 -0.16 -33.93 31.49
C LEU A 435 -1.38 -33.92 30.54
N ILE A 436 -1.48 -32.91 29.67
CA ILE A 436 -2.59 -32.69 28.73
C ILE A 436 -2.12 -32.51 27.28
N HIS A 437 -0.85 -32.81 26.99
CA HIS A 437 -0.33 -33.00 25.63
C HIS A 437 -1.00 -34.20 24.96
N ASN A 438 -1.13 -34.17 23.64
CA ASN A 438 -1.31 -35.40 22.86
C ASN A 438 -0.09 -36.31 23.02
N ASP A 439 -0.25 -37.61 22.75
CA ASP A 439 0.78 -38.60 23.08
C ASP A 439 2.08 -38.36 22.29
N ARG A 440 3.23 -38.59 22.93
CA ARG A 440 4.56 -38.16 22.40
C ARG A 440 4.94 -38.83 21.07
N ASP A 441 4.30 -39.94 20.72
CA ASP A 441 4.46 -40.66 19.46
C ASP A 441 3.66 -40.04 18.29
N ILE A 442 2.70 -39.17 18.57
CA ILE A 442 1.88 -38.45 17.57
C ILE A 442 2.10 -36.92 17.57
N VAL A 443 3.07 -36.42 18.34
CA VAL A 443 3.37 -34.99 18.49
C VAL A 443 4.75 -34.64 17.93
N THR A 444 4.79 -33.66 17.03
CA THR A 444 6.03 -33.01 16.60
C THR A 444 6.35 -31.84 17.53
N PHE A 445 7.40 -32.00 18.33
CA PHE A 445 7.94 -30.93 19.16
C PHE A 445 8.67 -29.89 18.31
N THR A 446 8.48 -28.61 18.61
CA THR A 446 9.00 -27.49 17.79
C THR A 446 10.10 -26.70 18.46
N GLY A 447 10.58 -27.09 19.64
CA GLY A 447 11.56 -26.35 20.41
C GLY A 447 10.94 -25.28 21.31
N ASN A 448 11.78 -24.70 22.17
CA ASN A 448 11.40 -23.63 23.07
C ASN A 448 11.06 -22.33 22.31
N SER A 449 9.92 -21.71 22.63
CA SER A 449 9.53 -20.40 22.10
C SER A 449 9.71 -19.28 23.13
N ARG A 450 10.03 -18.06 22.67
CA ARG A 450 10.00 -16.85 23.50
C ARG A 450 8.57 -16.48 23.91
N PHE A 451 7.57 -16.91 23.14
CA PHE A 451 6.15 -16.61 23.33
C PHE A 451 5.34 -17.74 24.00
N LYS A 452 5.96 -18.90 24.25
CA LYS A 452 5.33 -20.09 24.88
C LYS A 452 4.02 -20.49 24.17
N HIS A 453 2.90 -20.61 24.89
CA HIS A 453 1.58 -21.00 24.36
C HIS A 453 0.92 -20.00 23.37
N ARG A 454 1.58 -18.92 22.96
CA ARG A 454 0.96 -17.97 22.00
C ARG A 454 1.25 -18.42 20.59
N SER A 455 0.25 -18.37 19.71
CA SER A 455 0.34 -18.66 18.27
C SER A 455 1.52 -17.98 17.56
N ARG A 456 1.84 -16.72 17.92
CA ARG A 456 3.04 -15.98 17.46
C ARG A 456 4.37 -16.74 17.71
N GLY A 457 4.40 -17.66 18.66
CA GLY A 457 5.53 -18.56 18.92
C GLY A 457 5.91 -19.42 17.72
N TYR A 458 5.01 -19.68 16.77
CA TYR A 458 5.33 -20.42 15.56
C TYR A 458 5.87 -19.53 14.41
N PHE A 459 6.11 -18.23 14.67
CA PHE A 459 6.73 -17.27 13.73
C PHE A 459 8.12 -16.83 14.23
N GLU A 460 8.95 -17.81 14.59
CA GLU A 460 10.32 -17.63 15.08
C GLU A 460 11.28 -18.50 14.28
N SER A 461 12.54 -18.07 14.13
CA SER A 461 13.50 -18.68 13.20
C SER A 461 13.72 -20.18 13.35
N ARG A 462 13.57 -20.74 14.58
CA ARG A 462 13.65 -22.19 14.83
C ARG A 462 12.65 -23.04 14.01
N MET A 463 11.55 -22.43 13.56
CA MET A 463 10.54 -23.10 12.73
C MET A 463 11.02 -23.29 11.29
N ASN A 464 12.03 -22.51 10.85
CA ASN A 464 12.63 -22.64 9.53
C ASN A 464 13.43 -23.95 9.37
N ASP A 465 13.87 -24.54 10.50
CA ASP A 465 14.64 -25.79 10.54
C ASP A 465 13.73 -27.05 10.52
N ILE A 466 12.39 -26.87 10.51
CA ILE A 466 11.41 -27.97 10.59
C ILE A 466 10.85 -28.27 9.18
N PRO A 467 10.90 -29.53 8.70
CA PRO A 467 10.35 -29.90 7.39
C PRO A 467 8.87 -29.58 7.23
N ASN A 468 8.48 -29.18 6.01
CA ASN A 468 7.14 -28.69 5.62
C ASN A 468 6.73 -27.30 6.16
N PHE A 469 7.62 -26.57 6.83
CA PHE A 469 7.42 -25.13 7.11
C PHE A 469 8.13 -24.22 6.10
N ASN A 470 9.06 -24.75 5.32
CA ASN A 470 9.71 -24.08 4.20
C ASN A 470 9.59 -24.97 2.95
N ILE A 471 9.31 -24.35 1.81
CA ILE A 471 9.11 -24.99 0.51
C ILE A 471 9.59 -24.03 -0.59
N GLY A 472 10.33 -24.53 -1.59
CA GLY A 472 10.96 -23.76 -2.67
C GLY A 472 11.47 -22.38 -2.23
N LYS A 473 10.84 -21.31 -2.73
CA LYS A 473 11.22 -19.91 -2.46
C LYS A 473 10.73 -19.40 -1.09
N ARG A 474 9.72 -20.02 -0.48
CA ARG A 474 9.10 -19.65 0.80
C ARG A 474 9.93 -20.18 1.99
N THR A 475 11.10 -19.58 2.17
CA THR A 475 12.21 -20.10 3.01
C THR A 475 12.30 -19.57 4.45
N THR A 476 11.41 -18.66 4.89
CA THR A 476 11.40 -18.18 6.29
C THR A 476 10.02 -17.81 6.82
N LEU A 477 9.76 -18.10 8.10
CA LEU A 477 8.55 -17.68 8.84
C LEU A 477 8.74 -16.43 9.71
N ASP A 478 9.98 -16.09 10.05
CA ASP A 478 10.34 -14.99 10.96
C ASP A 478 10.51 -13.62 10.27
N LYS A 479 10.35 -13.56 8.95
CA LYS A 479 10.63 -12.37 8.12
C LYS A 479 9.36 -11.78 7.48
N HIS A 480 9.31 -11.71 6.14
CA HIS A 480 8.29 -11.00 5.37
C HIS A 480 7.72 -11.84 4.21
N GLY A 481 8.04 -13.13 4.15
CA GLY A 481 7.64 -14.02 3.07
C GLY A 481 8.27 -13.73 1.71
N TYR A 482 7.92 -14.57 0.75
CA TYR A 482 8.19 -14.37 -0.68
C TYR A 482 6.98 -13.76 -1.39
N ARG A 483 7.22 -13.08 -2.52
CA ARG A 483 6.24 -12.68 -3.54
C ARG A 483 7.03 -12.41 -4.81
N ASP A 484 6.60 -12.96 -5.94
CA ASP A 484 7.32 -12.72 -7.19
C ASP A 484 7.17 -11.24 -7.65
N PRO A 485 8.27 -10.53 -7.97
CA PRO A 485 8.22 -9.13 -8.39
C PRO A 485 7.65 -8.91 -9.81
N LYS A 486 7.50 -9.97 -10.61
CA LYS A 486 6.82 -9.92 -11.92
C LYS A 486 5.30 -10.07 -11.79
N LEU A 487 4.78 -10.64 -10.70
CA LEU A 487 3.34 -10.83 -10.46
C LEU A 487 2.53 -9.52 -10.59
N ASP A 488 3.08 -8.39 -10.15
CA ASP A 488 2.44 -7.08 -10.29
C ASP A 488 2.27 -6.60 -11.76
N LYS A 489 2.94 -7.25 -12.72
CA LYS A 489 2.83 -7.00 -14.16
C LYS A 489 1.86 -7.94 -14.87
N VAL A 490 1.65 -9.15 -14.33
CA VAL A 490 0.77 -10.16 -14.93
C VAL A 490 -0.67 -9.76 -14.62
N ARG A 491 -1.36 -9.25 -15.63
CA ARG A 491 -2.69 -8.64 -15.53
C ARG A 491 -3.48 -8.99 -16.77
N PHE A 492 -4.78 -9.21 -16.61
CA PHE A 492 -5.67 -9.55 -17.71
C PHE A 492 -6.71 -8.46 -17.90
N PHE A 493 -6.67 -7.79 -19.05
CA PHE A 493 -7.65 -6.77 -19.40
C PHE A 493 -8.57 -7.28 -20.51
N LYS A 494 -9.85 -6.96 -20.42
CA LYS A 494 -10.78 -7.27 -21.51
C LYS A 494 -10.50 -6.34 -22.68
N LYS A 495 -10.15 -6.93 -23.82
CA LYS A 495 -10.03 -6.26 -25.13
C LYS A 495 -11.32 -5.48 -25.38
N GLN A 496 -11.23 -4.15 -25.38
CA GLN A 496 -12.40 -3.30 -25.62
C GLN A 496 -12.92 -3.56 -27.03
N ALA A 497 -14.08 -4.23 -27.12
CA ALA A 497 -14.81 -4.35 -28.37
C ALA A 497 -15.09 -2.94 -28.92
N LEU A 498 -14.79 -2.71 -30.20
CA LEU A 498 -15.10 -1.46 -30.88
C LEU A 498 -16.63 -1.23 -30.78
N PRO A 499 -17.10 -0.18 -30.08
CA PRO A 499 -18.53 -0.03 -29.80
C PRO A 499 -19.30 0.23 -31.09
N GLN A 500 -20.43 -0.47 -31.26
CA GLN A 500 -21.27 -0.37 -32.45
C GLN A 500 -21.94 1.00 -32.64
N SER A 501 -21.90 1.88 -31.63
CA SER A 501 -22.33 3.27 -31.72
C SER A 501 -21.17 4.21 -31.41
N SER A 502 -20.83 5.05 -32.38
CA SER A 502 -19.65 5.94 -32.38
C SER A 502 -19.97 7.40 -32.02
N SER A 503 -21.22 7.69 -31.64
CA SER A 503 -21.78 9.04 -31.60
C SER A 503 -21.82 9.71 -30.21
N GLN A 504 -21.57 8.97 -29.13
CA GLN A 504 -21.48 9.51 -27.77
C GLN A 504 -20.05 9.37 -27.21
N PRO A 505 -19.46 10.44 -26.63
CA PRO A 505 -18.27 10.32 -25.80
C PRO A 505 -18.55 9.45 -24.56
N SER A 506 -17.56 8.71 -24.08
CA SER A 506 -17.75 7.87 -22.89
C SER A 506 -17.64 8.64 -21.58
N ALA A 507 -18.45 8.21 -20.62
CA ALA A 507 -18.34 8.58 -19.22
C ALA A 507 -17.70 7.43 -18.44
N GLU A 508 -16.42 7.14 -18.71
CA GLU A 508 -15.64 6.18 -17.93
C GLU A 508 -15.54 6.64 -16.46
N PRO A 509 -15.61 5.72 -15.47
CA PRO A 509 -15.52 6.07 -14.06
C PRO A 509 -14.14 6.65 -13.71
N MET A 510 -14.13 7.64 -12.82
CA MET A 510 -12.90 8.33 -12.41
C MET A 510 -12.20 7.57 -11.28
N GLU A 511 -10.98 7.10 -11.51
CA GLU A 511 -10.15 6.45 -10.48
C GLU A 511 -9.63 7.46 -9.45
N ASN A 512 -10.01 7.29 -8.17
CA ASN A 512 -9.45 8.05 -7.05
C ASN A 512 -8.14 7.40 -6.58
N ILE A 513 -7.00 7.97 -6.95
CA ILE A 513 -5.67 7.41 -6.70
C ILE A 513 -5.09 7.73 -5.31
N THR A 514 -5.81 8.43 -4.41
CA THR A 514 -5.36 8.66 -3.02
C THR A 514 -5.83 7.63 -2.01
N LEU A 515 -6.85 6.83 -2.30
CA LEU A 515 -7.44 5.89 -1.33
C LEU A 515 -6.35 4.98 -0.72
N GLY A 516 -6.25 4.96 0.61
CA GLY A 516 -5.27 4.18 1.36
C GLY A 516 -3.79 4.58 1.20
N LYS A 517 -3.46 5.66 0.46
CA LYS A 517 -2.06 6.07 0.20
C LYS A 517 -1.34 6.58 1.46
N GLN A 518 -0.01 6.62 1.38
CA GLN A 518 0.83 7.20 2.43
C GLN A 518 0.64 8.70 2.51
N VAL A 519 0.44 9.22 3.72
CA VAL A 519 0.14 10.62 3.99
C VAL A 519 0.91 11.13 5.21
N THR A 520 1.20 12.43 5.21
CA THR A 520 1.86 13.14 6.31
C THR A 520 1.16 14.48 6.57
N GLN A 521 1.30 15.01 7.78
CA GLN A 521 0.80 16.35 8.12
C GLN A 521 1.74 17.04 9.10
N SER A 522 1.74 18.38 9.10
CA SER A 522 2.64 19.24 9.89
C SER A 522 2.66 18.93 11.40
N SER A 523 1.53 18.49 11.96
CA SER A 523 1.43 17.87 13.28
C SER A 523 0.03 17.25 13.47
N THR A 524 -0.16 16.37 14.45
CA THR A 524 -1.46 15.75 14.77
C THR A 524 -2.00 16.28 16.10
N ALA A 525 -3.30 16.56 16.16
CA ALA A 525 -4.02 16.97 17.36
C ALA A 525 -5.35 16.20 17.49
N PHE A 526 -5.90 16.09 18.70
CA PHE A 526 -7.25 15.55 19.00
C PHE A 526 -7.58 14.16 18.40
N GLY A 527 -6.56 13.34 18.07
CA GLY A 527 -6.73 12.04 17.41
C GLY A 527 -6.95 12.12 15.88
N GLY A 528 -6.92 13.31 15.28
CA GLY A 528 -7.11 13.54 13.85
C GLY A 528 -5.88 13.20 13.00
N ASP A 529 -5.50 11.92 12.99
CA ASP A 529 -4.40 11.37 12.17
C ASP A 529 -4.60 11.65 10.67
N ALA A 530 -3.50 11.95 9.96
CA ALA A 530 -3.49 12.30 8.54
C ALA A 530 -4.21 11.29 7.63
N ARG A 531 -4.18 9.99 7.96
CA ARG A 531 -4.73 8.89 7.15
C ARG A 531 -6.26 8.96 6.97
N ARG A 532 -6.93 9.74 7.81
CA ARG A 532 -8.40 9.92 7.75
C ARG A 532 -8.84 10.60 6.46
N ALA A 533 -8.01 11.48 5.87
CA ALA A 533 -8.33 12.15 4.61
C ALA A 533 -8.02 11.32 3.33
N VAL A 534 -7.83 10.01 3.48
CA VAL A 534 -7.70 9.02 2.39
C VAL A 534 -8.38 7.69 2.76
N ASP A 535 -9.40 7.74 3.62
CA ASP A 535 -10.13 6.54 4.06
C ASP A 535 -11.45 6.29 3.29
N GLY A 536 -11.79 7.20 2.37
CA GLY A 536 -12.95 7.10 1.48
C GLY A 536 -14.23 7.75 2.02
N LYS A 537 -14.26 8.24 3.26
CA LYS A 537 -15.48 8.80 3.88
C LYS A 537 -15.53 10.33 3.77
N VAL A 538 -16.49 10.81 3.00
CA VAL A 538 -16.67 12.23 2.66
C VAL A 538 -17.65 12.98 3.58
N ASP A 539 -18.16 12.36 4.65
CA ASP A 539 -19.24 12.94 5.47
C ASP A 539 -18.77 14.11 6.35
N GLY A 540 -17.50 14.09 6.76
CA GLY A 540 -16.83 15.19 7.44
C GLY A 540 -17.24 15.48 8.89
N ASN A 541 -18.04 14.62 9.53
CA ASN A 541 -18.33 14.77 10.95
C ASN A 541 -17.15 14.26 11.78
N TYR A 542 -16.52 15.15 12.55
CA TYR A 542 -15.36 14.80 13.37
C TYR A 542 -15.62 13.65 14.36
N GLY A 543 -16.86 13.50 14.85
CA GLY A 543 -17.26 12.43 15.75
C GLY A 543 -17.23 11.02 15.13
N HIS A 544 -17.30 10.92 13.79
CA HIS A 544 -17.24 9.64 13.07
C HIS A 544 -15.81 9.12 12.87
N ASN A 545 -14.80 9.83 13.38
CA ASN A 545 -13.38 9.47 13.32
C ASN A 545 -12.73 9.44 11.92
N SER A 546 -13.36 10.04 10.91
CA SER A 546 -12.83 10.22 9.55
C SER A 546 -12.64 11.69 9.18
N VAL A 547 -11.98 12.44 10.07
CA VAL A 547 -11.53 13.82 9.84
C VAL A 547 -10.15 14.05 10.48
N THR A 548 -9.22 14.64 9.73
CA THR A 548 -7.87 15.01 10.21
C THR A 548 -7.92 16.26 11.11
N HIS A 549 -6.89 16.47 11.94
CA HIS A 549 -6.74 17.73 12.69
C HIS A 549 -5.27 17.99 13.02
N THR A 550 -4.73 19.13 12.57
CA THR A 550 -3.42 19.60 13.00
C THR A 550 -3.50 20.38 14.31
N ASN A 551 -2.36 20.66 14.94
CA ASN A 551 -2.34 21.74 15.95
C ASN A 551 -2.72 23.08 15.30
N PHE A 552 -3.17 24.03 16.13
CA PHE A 552 -3.21 25.44 15.74
C PHE A 552 -1.77 25.96 15.62
N GLN A 553 -1.35 26.30 14.41
CA GLN A 553 0.03 26.73 14.10
C GLN A 553 0.03 27.66 12.88
N SER A 554 1.20 28.22 12.55
CA SER A 554 1.36 28.97 11.29
C SER A 554 1.54 27.99 10.12
N LYS A 555 0.82 28.20 9.02
CA LYS A 555 0.85 27.35 7.80
C LYS A 555 0.81 25.83 8.05
N PRO A 556 -0.21 25.29 8.74
CA PRO A 556 -0.39 23.85 8.81
C PRO A 556 -0.63 23.28 7.42
N TRP A 557 -0.05 22.12 7.17
CA TRP A 557 -0.17 21.39 5.90
C TRP A 557 -0.45 19.91 6.11
N TRP A 558 -1.01 19.30 5.07
CA TRP A 558 -1.23 17.86 4.89
C TRP A 558 -0.76 17.49 3.47
N GLN A 559 -0.15 16.31 3.28
CA GLN A 559 0.42 15.89 2.00
C GLN A 559 0.29 14.37 1.80
N VAL A 560 -0.16 13.97 0.61
CA VAL A 560 -0.19 12.58 0.14
C VAL A 560 0.98 12.28 -0.81
N ASP A 561 1.50 11.05 -0.75
CA ASP A 561 2.39 10.46 -1.74
C ASP A 561 1.59 9.48 -2.62
N LEU A 562 1.51 9.76 -3.93
CA LEU A 562 0.85 8.91 -4.92
C LEU A 562 1.70 7.68 -5.33
N ALA A 563 2.82 7.45 -4.64
CA ALA A 563 3.88 6.45 -4.84
C ALA A 563 4.70 6.62 -6.14
N LYS A 564 4.09 7.09 -7.23
CA LYS A 564 4.77 7.48 -8.48
C LYS A 564 4.21 8.79 -9.03
N GLU A 565 4.85 9.31 -10.08
CA GLU A 565 4.35 10.49 -10.80
C GLU A 565 3.15 10.14 -11.68
N GLU A 566 1.99 10.67 -11.30
CA GLU A 566 0.69 10.44 -11.93
C GLU A 566 0.22 11.69 -12.67
N THR A 567 -0.40 11.51 -13.85
CA THR A 567 -1.03 12.62 -14.58
C THR A 567 -2.38 12.94 -13.93
N ILE A 568 -2.46 14.06 -13.20
CA ILE A 568 -3.64 14.43 -12.41
C ILE A 568 -4.66 15.19 -13.27
N ARG A 569 -5.91 14.71 -13.26
CA ARG A 569 -7.05 15.36 -13.92
C ARG A 569 -7.68 16.43 -13.03
N GLN A 570 -7.95 16.08 -11.78
CA GLN A 570 -8.78 16.83 -10.84
C GLN A 570 -8.45 16.42 -9.40
N ILE A 571 -8.65 17.34 -8.45
CA ILE A 571 -8.60 17.07 -7.02
C ILE A 571 -9.93 17.50 -6.40
N ASN A 572 -10.57 16.63 -5.62
CA ASN A 572 -11.68 17.01 -4.74
C ASN A 572 -11.16 17.13 -3.30
N ILE A 573 -11.63 18.15 -2.59
CA ILE A 573 -11.32 18.39 -1.18
C ILE A 573 -12.64 18.48 -0.42
N TYR A 574 -12.79 17.68 0.62
CA TYR A 574 -13.95 17.65 1.50
C TYR A 574 -13.57 18.24 2.86
N ASN A 575 -14.36 19.21 3.30
CA ASN A 575 -14.17 19.93 4.56
C ASN A 575 -14.76 19.13 5.73
N ARG A 576 -14.40 19.52 6.95
CA ARG A 576 -15.20 19.19 8.14
C ARG A 576 -16.61 19.77 7.99
N THR A 577 -17.63 19.07 8.51
CA THR A 577 -19.06 19.43 8.35
C THR A 577 -19.79 19.69 9.66
N ASP A 578 -19.35 19.10 10.79
CA ASP A 578 -20.04 19.24 12.08
C ASP A 578 -19.89 20.64 12.71
N THR A 579 -18.71 21.25 12.58
CA THR A 579 -18.43 22.63 13.01
C THR A 579 -17.10 23.12 12.42
N ALA A 580 -16.80 24.41 12.61
CA ALA A 580 -15.55 25.06 12.24
C ALA A 580 -15.16 24.96 10.74
N GLN A 581 -16.17 24.90 9.87
CA GLN A 581 -16.03 24.80 8.42
C GLN A 581 -15.30 26.03 7.83
N ASP A 582 -15.39 27.18 8.51
CA ASP A 582 -14.71 28.44 8.21
C ASP A 582 -13.17 28.35 8.25
N ARG A 583 -12.61 27.34 8.93
CA ARG A 583 -11.15 27.18 9.04
C ARG A 583 -10.48 26.83 7.72
N LEU A 584 -11.17 26.14 6.80
CA LEU A 584 -10.64 25.72 5.50
C LEU A 584 -10.83 26.81 4.44
N ALA A 585 -10.21 27.97 4.70
CA ALA A 585 -10.21 29.14 3.82
C ALA A 585 -8.79 29.68 3.64
N ASN A 586 -8.52 30.28 2.48
CA ASN A 586 -7.21 30.78 2.07
C ASN A 586 -6.09 29.72 2.17
N PHE A 587 -6.29 28.57 1.52
CA PHE A 587 -5.28 27.52 1.42
C PHE A 587 -4.70 27.43 0.00
N ASP A 588 -3.51 26.85 -0.13
CA ASP A 588 -2.94 26.42 -1.40
C ASP A 588 -3.11 24.91 -1.60
N VAL A 589 -3.40 24.53 -2.84
CA VAL A 589 -3.13 23.18 -3.37
C VAL A 589 -1.82 23.23 -4.14
N ILE A 590 -0.85 22.43 -3.74
CA ILE A 590 0.52 22.46 -4.27
C ILE A 590 0.84 21.07 -4.84
N LEU A 591 1.34 21.04 -6.07
CA LEU A 591 1.79 19.83 -6.76
C LEU A 591 3.32 19.76 -6.73
N LEU A 592 3.87 18.61 -6.33
CA LEU A 592 5.31 18.40 -6.24
C LEU A 592 5.74 17.18 -7.08
N ASP A 593 6.88 17.30 -7.76
CA ASP A 593 7.51 16.19 -8.49
C ASP A 593 8.20 15.18 -7.54
N SER A 594 8.78 14.11 -8.08
CA SER A 594 9.48 13.09 -7.26
C SER A 594 10.66 13.61 -6.44
N SER A 595 11.19 14.80 -6.76
CA SER A 595 12.25 15.46 -5.98
C SER A 595 11.72 16.39 -4.88
N GLY A 596 10.38 16.55 -4.79
CA GLY A 596 9.72 17.48 -3.87
C GLY A 596 9.71 18.93 -4.36
N LYS A 597 10.02 19.18 -5.65
CA LYS A 597 10.01 20.52 -6.26
C LYS A 597 8.61 20.89 -6.74
N GLU A 598 8.23 22.15 -6.52
CA GLU A 598 6.93 22.71 -6.92
C GLU A 598 6.75 22.78 -8.44
N ILE A 599 5.65 22.18 -8.91
CA ILE A 599 5.20 22.17 -10.32
C ILE A 599 4.13 23.25 -10.54
N GLU A 600 3.16 23.31 -9.64
CA GLU A 600 2.01 24.23 -9.70
C GLU A 600 1.47 24.48 -8.28
N ARG A 601 0.95 25.69 -8.05
CA ARG A 601 0.29 26.11 -6.81
C ARG A 601 -1.01 26.84 -7.14
N LYS A 602 -2.14 26.40 -6.57
CA LYS A 602 -3.46 27.00 -6.76
C LYS A 602 -4.01 27.50 -5.42
N ARG A 603 -4.17 28.82 -5.31
CA ARG A 603 -4.76 29.49 -4.15
C ARG A 603 -6.28 29.35 -4.17
N ILE A 604 -6.84 28.75 -3.14
CA ILE A 604 -8.28 28.64 -2.88
C ILE A 604 -8.64 29.60 -1.75
N THR A 605 -9.32 30.70 -2.06
CA THR A 605 -9.70 31.74 -1.06
C THR A 605 -10.75 31.23 -0.08
N SER A 606 -11.72 30.46 -0.58
CA SER A 606 -12.74 29.78 0.20
C SER A 606 -13.32 28.64 -0.64
N LEU A 607 -13.93 27.65 0.02
CA LEU A 607 -14.82 26.71 -0.66
C LEU A 607 -16.15 27.43 -1.02
N LYS A 608 -16.92 26.84 -1.96
CA LYS A 608 -18.29 27.32 -2.28
C LYS A 608 -19.36 26.66 -1.41
N ASP A 609 -19.01 25.54 -0.79
CA ASP A 609 -19.83 24.63 0.01
C ASP A 609 -18.88 23.85 0.94
N VAL A 610 -19.29 22.76 1.56
CA VAL A 610 -18.42 21.84 2.32
C VAL A 610 -17.39 21.07 1.48
N SER A 611 -17.31 21.33 0.16
CA SER A 611 -16.27 20.76 -0.70
C SER A 611 -15.84 21.72 -1.83
N ALA A 612 -14.74 21.39 -2.50
CA ALA A 612 -14.36 21.98 -3.78
C ALA A 612 -13.82 20.91 -4.75
N GLN A 613 -14.08 21.13 -6.04
CA GLN A 613 -13.49 20.39 -7.16
C GLN A 613 -12.51 21.31 -7.89
N ILE A 614 -11.27 20.87 -8.06
CA ILE A 614 -10.15 21.68 -8.53
C ILE A 614 -9.55 21.00 -9.77
N ALA A 615 -9.69 21.63 -10.94
CA ALA A 615 -9.12 21.13 -12.18
C ALA A 615 -7.60 21.34 -12.22
N ILE A 616 -6.86 20.29 -12.61
CA ILE A 616 -5.38 20.27 -12.59
C ILE A 616 -4.76 20.28 -13.99
N ASN A 617 -5.58 20.30 -15.05
CA ASN A 617 -5.12 20.50 -16.44
C ASN A 617 -3.97 19.54 -16.82
N HIS A 618 -4.10 18.28 -16.39
CA HIS A 618 -3.26 17.16 -16.79
C HIS A 618 -1.78 17.34 -16.40
N LYS A 619 -1.48 18.05 -15.30
CA LYS A 619 -0.13 18.11 -14.72
C LYS A 619 0.26 16.77 -14.08
N LYS A 620 1.51 16.35 -14.33
CA LYS A 620 2.09 15.12 -13.78
C LYS A 620 2.84 15.43 -12.49
N ALA A 621 2.50 14.77 -11.39
CA ALA A 621 3.05 15.03 -10.05
C ALA A 621 3.04 13.76 -9.18
N ARG A 622 3.91 13.69 -8.16
CA ARG A 622 3.94 12.58 -7.20
C ARG A 622 3.26 12.94 -5.87
N TYR A 623 3.43 14.17 -5.40
CA TYR A 623 2.83 14.61 -4.14
C TYR A 623 1.81 15.71 -4.36
N VAL A 624 0.73 15.64 -3.60
CA VAL A 624 -0.28 16.70 -3.49
C VAL A 624 -0.29 17.18 -2.05
N ARG A 625 -0.03 18.48 -1.84
CA ARG A 625 -0.08 19.13 -0.53
C ARG A 625 -1.23 20.13 -0.46
N ILE A 626 -1.95 20.12 0.66
CA ILE A 626 -2.90 21.14 1.07
C ILE A 626 -2.26 21.96 2.20
N GLU A 627 -2.10 23.27 2.05
CA GLU A 627 -1.40 24.15 3.02
C GLU A 627 -2.24 25.41 3.31
N LEU A 628 -2.63 25.65 4.56
CA LEU A 628 -3.34 26.88 4.95
C LEU A 628 -2.41 28.10 4.96
N GLU A 629 -2.95 29.29 4.76
CA GLU A 629 -2.28 30.55 5.10
C GLU A 629 -2.54 31.02 6.53
N GLY A 630 -1.65 31.88 7.03
CA GLY A 630 -1.79 32.49 8.35
C GLY A 630 -1.60 31.49 9.49
N TYR A 631 -2.39 31.64 10.55
CA TYR A 631 -2.33 30.81 11.75
C TYR A 631 -3.71 30.21 12.05
N ASN A 632 -3.84 28.88 11.95
CA ASN A 632 -5.07 28.14 12.21
C ASN A 632 -4.77 26.65 12.44
N ALA A 633 -5.78 25.80 12.57
CA ALA A 633 -5.67 24.35 12.45
C ALA A 633 -6.29 23.86 11.13
N LEU A 634 -5.61 22.96 10.43
CA LEU A 634 -6.12 22.28 9.24
C LEU A 634 -6.93 21.05 9.65
N SER A 635 -8.13 20.92 9.11
CA SER A 635 -8.95 19.71 9.15
C SER A 635 -9.46 19.41 7.74
N LEU A 636 -9.37 18.15 7.34
CA LEU A 636 -9.82 17.62 6.06
C LEU A 636 -10.62 16.35 6.35
N ALA A 637 -11.78 16.20 5.71
CA ALA A 637 -12.56 14.97 5.77
C ALA A 637 -11.94 13.93 4.83
N GLU A 638 -11.80 14.28 3.56
CA GLU A 638 -11.23 13.44 2.50
C GLU A 638 -10.55 14.33 1.44
N VAL A 639 -9.45 13.86 0.85
CA VAL A 639 -8.81 14.46 -0.32
C VAL A 639 -8.68 13.40 -1.41
N GLN A 640 -9.45 13.56 -2.48
CA GLN A 640 -9.49 12.63 -3.61
C GLN A 640 -8.69 13.21 -4.77
N VAL A 641 -7.65 12.52 -5.24
CA VAL A 641 -6.92 12.91 -6.46
C VAL A 641 -7.35 11.96 -7.57
N TYR A 642 -7.80 12.51 -8.69
CA TYR A 642 -8.29 11.73 -9.81
C TYR A 642 -7.27 11.72 -10.95
N ARG A 643 -6.89 10.51 -11.39
CA ARG A 643 -6.04 10.28 -12.56
C ARG A 643 -6.69 10.81 -13.83
N ALA A 644 -5.87 11.26 -14.79
CA ALA A 644 -6.26 11.42 -16.19
C ALA A 644 -5.89 10.16 -16.98
N GLU A 645 -6.90 9.43 -17.47
CA GLU A 645 -6.71 8.26 -18.34
C GLU A 645 -6.05 8.67 -19.66
N ASN A 646 -4.94 8.01 -20.02
CA ASN A 646 -4.39 8.05 -21.38
C ASN A 646 -5.29 7.18 -22.27
N ILE A 647 -6.22 7.79 -23.01
CA ILE A 647 -7.21 7.09 -23.83
C ILE A 647 -6.62 6.47 -25.11
N ALA A 648 -5.34 6.73 -25.39
CA ALA A 648 -4.59 6.09 -26.47
C ALA A 648 -3.74 4.90 -25.99
N TRP A 649 -3.50 4.75 -24.68
CA TRP A 649 -2.66 3.70 -24.11
C TRP A 649 -3.06 2.30 -24.60
N LYS A 650 -2.08 1.53 -25.07
CA LYS A 650 -2.21 0.17 -25.61
C LYS A 650 -3.32 0.01 -26.68
N LYS A 651 -3.71 1.09 -27.39
CA LYS A 651 -4.65 1.08 -28.53
C LYS A 651 -3.97 0.67 -29.85
N GLN A 652 -4.75 0.55 -30.93
CA GLN A 652 -4.22 0.25 -32.26
C GLN A 652 -3.59 1.48 -32.92
N ALA A 653 -2.27 1.45 -33.11
CA ALA A 653 -1.52 2.42 -33.90
C ALA A 653 -1.09 1.86 -35.27
N LYS A 654 -0.91 2.76 -36.24
CA LYS A 654 -0.33 2.52 -37.57
C LYS A 654 0.61 3.67 -37.93
N GLN A 655 1.53 3.42 -38.85
CA GLN A 655 2.47 4.44 -39.34
C GLN A 655 2.76 4.23 -40.83
N SER A 656 3.30 5.25 -41.50
CA SER A 656 3.56 5.24 -42.95
C SER A 656 4.47 4.10 -43.39
N SER A 657 5.47 3.75 -42.57
CA SER A 657 6.35 2.60 -42.73
C SER A 657 6.99 2.23 -41.39
N THR A 658 7.46 0.99 -41.21
CA THR A 658 8.31 0.60 -40.07
C THR A 658 9.75 0.38 -40.54
N ASP A 659 10.71 0.78 -39.72
CA ASP A 659 12.15 0.52 -39.86
C ASP A 659 12.80 0.26 -38.49
N PHE A 660 14.00 -0.34 -38.46
CA PHE A 660 14.78 -0.62 -37.23
C PHE A 660 14.03 -1.34 -36.08
N GLY A 661 12.91 -2.01 -36.38
CA GLY A 661 12.02 -2.63 -35.38
C GLY A 661 11.19 -1.62 -34.56
N GLY A 662 11.12 -0.35 -34.98
CA GLY A 662 10.37 0.70 -34.30
C GLY A 662 8.87 0.67 -34.62
N ASP A 663 8.17 -0.40 -34.25
CA ASP A 663 6.74 -0.57 -34.52
C ASP A 663 5.84 0.47 -33.85
N ALA A 664 4.72 0.79 -34.51
CA ALA A 664 3.84 1.91 -34.15
C ALA A 664 3.25 1.83 -32.74
N SER A 665 3.06 0.63 -32.20
CA SER A 665 2.52 0.38 -30.86
C SER A 665 3.43 0.87 -29.73
N ARG A 666 4.74 1.03 -29.98
CA ARG A 666 5.70 1.53 -28.98
C ARG A 666 5.38 2.94 -28.49
N ALA A 667 4.75 3.76 -29.32
CA ALA A 667 4.28 5.08 -28.90
C ALA A 667 3.02 5.06 -28.02
N LEU A 668 2.54 3.89 -27.59
CA LEU A 668 1.37 3.70 -26.72
C LEU A 668 1.64 2.69 -25.60
N ASP A 669 2.89 2.30 -25.36
CA ASP A 669 3.23 1.28 -24.36
C ASP A 669 3.20 1.85 -22.92
N GLY A 670 3.31 3.18 -22.77
CA GLY A 670 3.30 3.91 -21.50
C GLY A 670 4.70 4.30 -20.97
N ASN A 671 5.77 3.93 -21.68
CA ASN A 671 7.15 4.18 -21.28
C ASN A 671 7.72 5.42 -21.99
N THR A 672 7.68 6.58 -21.31
CA THR A 672 8.15 7.87 -21.84
C THR A 672 9.68 8.01 -21.95
N ASN A 673 10.43 6.91 -22.16
CA ASN A 673 11.88 6.92 -22.19
C ASN A 673 12.42 7.37 -23.56
N SER A 674 13.19 8.46 -23.54
CA SER A 674 13.64 9.11 -24.78
C SER A 674 14.83 8.42 -25.49
N SER A 675 15.47 7.38 -24.92
CA SER A 675 16.57 6.68 -25.62
C SER A 675 16.10 5.47 -26.42
N TYR A 676 16.49 5.41 -27.70
CA TYR A 676 16.12 4.33 -28.62
C TYR A 676 16.68 2.96 -28.23
N SER A 677 17.74 2.95 -27.41
CA SER A 677 18.30 1.71 -26.83
C SER A 677 17.30 0.89 -26.02
N GLN A 678 16.24 1.53 -25.51
CA GLN A 678 15.25 0.95 -24.61
C GLN A 678 14.09 0.24 -25.34
N GLN A 679 14.19 0.10 -26.68
CA GLN A 679 13.23 -0.63 -27.52
C GLN A 679 11.76 -0.16 -27.43
N SER A 680 11.54 1.08 -27.00
CA SER A 680 10.23 1.69 -26.71
C SER A 680 10.14 3.06 -27.41
N ILE A 681 10.54 3.08 -28.69
CA ILE A 681 10.44 4.24 -29.58
C ILE A 681 10.08 3.75 -30.99
N THR A 682 9.13 4.42 -31.65
CA THR A 682 8.73 4.15 -33.03
C THR A 682 9.80 4.63 -34.02
N HIS A 683 9.84 4.05 -35.22
CA HIS A 683 10.73 4.53 -36.28
C HIS A 683 10.16 4.21 -37.67
N THR A 684 9.85 5.26 -38.43
CA THR A 684 9.55 5.09 -39.86
C THR A 684 10.84 4.97 -40.68
N LYS A 685 10.72 4.58 -41.94
CA LYS A 685 11.78 4.77 -42.93
C LYS A 685 12.02 6.26 -43.15
N PHE A 686 13.14 6.61 -43.78
CA PHE A 686 13.36 7.95 -44.31
C PHE A 686 12.49 8.12 -45.56
N GLU A 687 11.45 8.95 -45.45
CA GLU A 687 10.45 9.12 -46.50
C GLU A 687 9.89 10.55 -46.51
N ASN A 688 8.94 10.82 -47.41
CA ASN A 688 8.32 12.14 -47.53
C ASN A 688 7.08 12.23 -46.65
N GLN A 689 7.05 13.21 -45.74
CA GLN A 689 5.94 13.49 -44.83
C GLN A 689 5.45 12.25 -44.04
N PRO A 690 6.37 11.49 -43.38
CA PRO A 690 6.00 10.32 -42.59
C PRO A 690 4.98 10.67 -41.51
N TRP A 691 4.12 9.72 -41.20
CA TRP A 691 3.05 9.87 -40.23
C TRP A 691 2.92 8.64 -39.33
N TRP A 692 2.41 8.88 -38.14
CA TRP A 692 1.95 7.88 -37.16
C TRP A 692 0.53 8.26 -36.75
N GLU A 693 -0.35 7.28 -36.55
CA GLU A 693 -1.78 7.49 -36.24
C GLU A 693 -2.31 6.40 -35.30
N VAL A 694 -3.02 6.80 -34.25
CA VAL A 694 -3.76 5.91 -33.34
C VAL A 694 -5.27 6.01 -33.57
N ASP A 695 -5.96 4.87 -33.54
CA ASP A 695 -7.43 4.80 -33.40
C ASP A 695 -7.80 4.57 -31.93
N LEU A 696 -8.51 5.54 -31.35
CA LEU A 696 -8.99 5.48 -29.96
C LEU A 696 -10.10 4.43 -29.78
N GLY A 697 -10.65 3.92 -30.88
CA GLY A 697 -11.68 2.88 -30.98
C GLY A 697 -13.11 3.42 -31.06
N ARG A 698 -13.33 4.67 -30.65
CA ARG A 698 -14.61 5.41 -30.70
C ARG A 698 -14.35 6.91 -30.81
N THR A 699 -15.39 7.70 -31.09
CA THR A 699 -15.28 9.17 -31.01
C THR A 699 -15.15 9.59 -29.54
N GLU A 700 -14.07 10.27 -29.21
CA GLU A 700 -13.76 10.78 -27.87
C GLU A 700 -13.69 12.31 -27.90
N GLN A 701 -13.97 12.97 -26.77
CA GLN A 701 -13.83 14.42 -26.66
C GLN A 701 -12.39 14.77 -26.24
N VAL A 702 -11.50 14.91 -27.21
CA VAL A 702 -10.06 15.04 -26.98
C VAL A 702 -9.71 16.45 -26.47
N GLY A 703 -9.10 16.52 -25.29
CA GLY A 703 -8.65 17.76 -24.66
C GLY A 703 -7.19 18.08 -24.98
N LEU A 704 -6.31 17.11 -24.70
CA LEU A 704 -4.86 17.23 -24.76
C LEU A 704 -4.26 16.02 -25.47
N VAL A 705 -3.25 16.24 -26.30
CA VAL A 705 -2.29 15.22 -26.77
C VAL A 705 -0.92 15.61 -26.24
N ARG A 706 -0.27 14.74 -25.47
CA ARG A 706 1.09 14.92 -24.98
C ARG A 706 2.02 13.99 -25.75
N LEU A 707 2.99 14.58 -26.44
CA LEU A 707 3.99 13.86 -27.22
C LEU A 707 5.29 13.75 -26.42
N HIS A 708 5.91 12.58 -26.43
CA HIS A 708 7.28 12.36 -25.95
C HIS A 708 8.19 12.03 -27.13
N ASN A 709 9.30 12.75 -27.20
CA ASN A 709 10.25 12.73 -28.31
C ASN A 709 11.44 11.81 -28.02
N ARG A 710 12.06 11.29 -29.07
CA ARG A 710 13.40 10.70 -29.00
C ARG A 710 14.41 11.75 -28.53
N GLY A 711 15.27 11.40 -27.58
CA GLY A 711 16.20 12.29 -26.89
C GLY A 711 17.68 12.07 -27.23
N ASP A 712 18.01 11.09 -28.08
CA ASP A 712 19.39 10.71 -28.43
C ASP A 712 20.15 11.84 -29.18
N GLY A 713 20.68 12.81 -28.44
CA GLY A 713 21.53 13.89 -28.96
C GLY A 713 20.86 14.68 -30.09
N GLU A 714 21.58 14.87 -31.21
CA GLU A 714 21.09 15.57 -32.40
C GLU A 714 19.84 14.94 -33.02
N LEU A 715 19.57 13.65 -32.78
CA LEU A 715 18.40 12.96 -33.33
C LEU A 715 17.08 13.51 -32.76
N SER A 716 17.11 14.14 -31.58
CA SER A 716 15.96 14.84 -30.99
C SER A 716 15.41 15.97 -31.87
N LYS A 717 16.25 16.58 -32.71
CA LYS A 717 15.89 17.68 -33.61
C LYS A 717 15.10 17.20 -34.84
N ARG A 718 14.94 15.88 -35.04
CA ARG A 718 14.13 15.32 -36.13
C ARG A 718 12.66 15.71 -36.02
N LEU A 719 12.08 15.64 -34.82
CA LEU A 719 10.69 16.02 -34.53
C LEU A 719 10.55 17.55 -34.45
N SER A 720 10.47 18.17 -35.62
CA SER A 720 10.19 19.59 -35.83
C SER A 720 9.49 19.74 -37.19
N ASP A 721 8.81 20.86 -37.42
CA ASP A 721 8.00 21.12 -38.62
C ASP A 721 6.98 19.98 -38.88
N PHE A 722 6.00 19.86 -37.98
CA PHE A 722 5.01 18.80 -37.99
C PHE A 722 3.62 19.29 -37.56
N ASP A 723 2.59 18.50 -37.87
CA ASP A 723 1.23 18.71 -37.41
C ASP A 723 0.79 17.58 -36.46
N VAL A 724 0.01 17.94 -35.44
CA VAL A 724 -0.89 17.03 -34.74
C VAL A 724 -2.29 17.24 -35.27
N ILE A 725 -2.91 16.18 -35.79
CA ILE A 725 -4.19 16.22 -36.52
C ILE A 725 -5.18 15.29 -35.82
N LEU A 726 -6.39 15.78 -35.60
CA LEU A 726 -7.51 14.98 -35.11
C LEU A 726 -8.51 14.77 -36.24
N TYR A 727 -8.85 13.51 -36.49
CA TYR A 727 -9.86 13.10 -37.45
C TYR A 727 -11.10 12.55 -36.75
N ASP A 728 -12.28 12.81 -37.32
CA ASP A 728 -13.48 12.06 -36.98
C ASP A 728 -13.44 10.62 -37.50
N GLU A 729 -14.45 9.83 -37.17
CA GLU A 729 -14.58 8.45 -37.65
C GLU A 729 -14.57 8.33 -39.18
N LYS A 730 -15.13 9.31 -39.89
CA LYS A 730 -15.20 9.35 -41.35
C LYS A 730 -13.88 9.77 -41.99
N GLY A 731 -12.86 10.07 -41.19
CA GLY A 731 -11.55 10.55 -41.67
C GLY A 731 -11.54 12.02 -42.07
N LYS A 732 -12.55 12.80 -41.66
CA LYS A 732 -12.55 14.25 -41.85
C LYS A 732 -11.74 14.90 -40.74
N GLU A 733 -10.86 15.82 -41.09
CA GLU A 733 -10.13 16.66 -40.14
C GLU A 733 -11.10 17.55 -39.34
N VAL A 734 -10.99 17.47 -38.01
CA VAL A 734 -11.78 18.26 -37.04
C VAL A 734 -10.94 19.23 -36.22
N ALA A 735 -9.62 18.97 -36.13
CA ALA A 735 -8.63 19.89 -35.59
C ALA A 735 -7.25 19.60 -36.18
N ARG A 736 -6.41 20.63 -36.28
CA ARG A 736 -4.98 20.53 -36.58
C ARG A 736 -4.24 21.59 -35.77
N GLN A 737 -3.14 21.19 -35.14
CA GLN A 737 -2.21 22.10 -34.48
C GLN A 737 -0.81 21.90 -35.08
N TYR A 738 -0.28 22.98 -35.65
CA TYR A 738 1.08 23.02 -36.19
C TYR A 738 2.11 23.23 -35.07
N VAL A 739 3.25 22.55 -35.18
CA VAL A 739 4.40 22.62 -34.28
C VAL A 739 5.67 22.84 -35.10
N ALA A 740 6.25 24.04 -35.03
CA ALA A 740 7.49 24.37 -35.73
C ALA A 740 8.71 23.63 -35.15
N LYS A 741 8.79 23.52 -33.83
CA LYS A 741 9.87 22.87 -33.09
C LYS A 741 9.39 22.43 -31.71
N LEU A 742 9.99 21.37 -31.18
CA LEU A 742 9.82 20.91 -29.81
C LEU A 742 10.97 21.44 -28.93
N ASP A 743 10.66 21.94 -27.73
CA ASP A 743 11.63 22.44 -26.76
C ASP A 743 11.72 21.50 -25.56
N GLY A 744 12.77 20.66 -25.53
CA GLY A 744 12.94 19.59 -24.57
C GLY A 744 12.63 18.21 -25.16
N THR A 745 12.11 17.30 -24.35
CA THR A 745 11.75 15.93 -24.74
C THR A 745 10.25 15.66 -24.75
N SER A 746 9.39 16.60 -24.33
CA SER A 746 7.93 16.43 -24.33
C SER A 746 7.18 17.71 -24.72
N LEU A 747 5.95 17.56 -25.24
CA LEU A 747 5.10 18.67 -25.67
C LEU A 747 3.62 18.43 -25.42
N ASP A 748 2.95 19.38 -24.77
CA ASP A 748 1.51 19.41 -24.56
C ASP A 748 0.79 20.17 -25.69
N VAL A 749 -0.01 19.46 -26.49
CA VAL A 749 -0.79 19.99 -27.60
C VAL A 749 -2.28 20.01 -27.27
N GLN A 750 -2.84 21.19 -27.04
CA GLN A 750 -4.24 21.38 -26.69
C GLN A 750 -5.16 21.28 -27.92
N LEU A 751 -6.10 20.33 -27.90
CA LEU A 751 -7.15 20.14 -28.90
C LEU A 751 -8.53 20.65 -28.46
N ASN A 752 -8.63 21.20 -27.25
CA ASN A 752 -9.75 22.04 -26.78
C ASN A 752 -11.15 21.39 -26.88
N GLY A 753 -11.23 20.08 -26.62
CA GLY A 753 -12.51 19.37 -26.51
C GLY A 753 -13.22 19.11 -27.83
N LYS A 754 -12.46 18.93 -28.91
CA LYS A 754 -12.99 18.50 -30.21
C LYS A 754 -13.31 17.01 -30.19
N LEU A 755 -14.42 16.65 -30.83
CA LEU A 755 -14.86 15.26 -30.99
C LEU A 755 -14.09 14.63 -32.15
N GLY A 756 -13.32 13.58 -31.87
CA GLY A 756 -12.57 12.84 -32.89
C GLY A 756 -12.23 11.42 -32.44
N ARG A 757 -11.90 10.56 -33.41
CA ARG A 757 -11.62 9.13 -33.18
C ARG A 757 -10.16 8.76 -33.45
N ARG A 758 -9.47 9.48 -34.33
CA ARG A 758 -8.07 9.17 -34.71
C ARG A 758 -7.16 10.38 -34.53
N VAL A 759 -6.03 10.18 -33.85
CA VAL A 759 -4.99 11.20 -33.63
C VAL A 759 -3.78 10.84 -34.48
N ARG A 760 -3.35 11.75 -35.36
CA ARG A 760 -2.18 11.61 -36.22
C ARG A 760 -1.10 12.61 -35.86
N VAL A 761 0.15 12.18 -35.86
CA VAL A 761 1.35 13.02 -35.88
C VAL A 761 1.99 12.88 -37.26
N GLN A 762 2.21 13.98 -37.98
CA GLN A 762 2.77 13.95 -39.34
C GLN A 762 3.82 15.03 -39.54
N LEU A 763 5.03 14.64 -39.97
CA LEU A 763 6.06 15.59 -40.37
C LEU A 763 5.69 16.27 -41.70
N ARG A 764 6.05 17.54 -41.88
CA ARG A 764 5.95 18.25 -43.16
C ARG A 764 7.23 18.12 -44.02
N LYS A 765 8.32 17.66 -43.40
CA LYS A 765 9.64 17.43 -44.02
C LYS A 765 9.60 16.31 -45.06
N ASN A 766 10.46 16.45 -46.07
CA ASN A 766 10.78 15.42 -47.05
C ASN A 766 12.07 14.68 -46.66
N ASN A 767 12.22 13.43 -47.11
CA ASN A 767 13.35 12.52 -46.81
C ASN A 767 13.77 12.49 -45.33
N GLN A 768 12.81 12.28 -44.43
CA GLN A 768 13.01 12.28 -42.98
C GLN A 768 12.29 11.07 -42.37
N ALA A 769 12.84 10.51 -41.29
CA ALA A 769 12.16 9.52 -40.46
C ALA A 769 11.45 10.17 -39.27
N LEU A 770 10.24 9.71 -38.96
CA LEU A 770 9.51 10.04 -37.74
C LEU A 770 9.90 9.03 -36.64
N SER A 771 10.03 9.51 -35.41
CA SER A 771 10.24 8.70 -34.21
C SER A 771 9.53 9.36 -33.03
N LEU A 772 8.75 8.59 -32.29
CA LEU A 772 7.99 9.01 -31.11
C LEU A 772 8.27 8.01 -29.99
N ALA A 773 8.52 8.49 -28.77
CA ALA A 773 8.70 7.62 -27.61
C ALA A 773 7.33 7.17 -27.07
N GLU A 774 6.44 8.13 -26.76
CA GLU A 774 5.09 7.87 -26.26
C GLU A 774 4.15 8.99 -26.72
N VAL A 775 2.87 8.69 -26.94
CA VAL A 775 1.80 9.63 -27.32
C VAL A 775 0.61 9.44 -26.38
N GLU A 776 0.58 10.22 -25.31
CA GLU A 776 -0.53 10.21 -24.37
C GLU A 776 -1.68 11.09 -24.91
N VAL A 777 -2.91 10.57 -24.95
CA VAL A 777 -4.11 11.34 -25.35
C VAL A 777 -5.06 11.39 -24.16
N PHE A 778 -5.63 12.57 -23.86
CA PHE A 778 -6.49 12.75 -22.69
C PHE A 778 -7.83 13.41 -23.06
N ARG A 779 -8.91 12.98 -22.39
CA ARG A 779 -10.22 13.62 -22.50
C ARG A 779 -10.20 15.06 -21.99
N PHE A 780 -11.05 15.88 -22.60
CA PHE A 780 -11.30 17.26 -22.21
C PHE A 780 -12.05 17.36 -20.87
N ILE A 781 -11.90 18.49 -20.19
CA ILE A 781 -12.57 18.79 -18.92
C ILE A 781 -13.31 20.10 -19.11
N ALA A 782 -14.65 20.06 -19.03
CA ALA A 782 -15.44 21.29 -18.98
C ALA A 782 -15.23 21.99 -17.63
N THR A 783 -14.49 23.09 -17.64
CA THR A 783 -14.31 23.94 -16.45
C THR A 783 -15.58 24.75 -16.18
N ASN A 784 -16.38 24.29 -15.21
CA ASN A 784 -17.60 24.97 -14.73
C ASN A 784 -17.27 26.30 -14.02
N GLY A 785 -16.88 27.33 -14.80
CA GLY A 785 -16.55 28.66 -14.28
C GLY A 785 -16.15 29.71 -15.32
N GLU A 786 -15.47 29.33 -16.41
CA GLU A 786 -14.94 30.32 -17.38
C GLU A 786 -15.28 29.93 -18.83
N THR A 787 -16.32 30.56 -19.38
CA THR A 787 -16.67 30.47 -20.81
C THR A 787 -15.78 31.38 -21.65
N ALA A 788 -15.15 30.81 -22.68
CA ALA A 788 -14.31 31.56 -23.60
C ALA A 788 -15.13 32.45 -24.55
N THR A 789 -15.12 33.77 -24.32
CA THR A 789 -15.69 34.78 -25.24
C THR A 789 -14.72 35.94 -25.47
N GLN A 790 -13.64 35.68 -26.22
CA GLN A 790 -12.75 36.70 -26.78
C GLN A 790 -13.15 36.97 -28.25
N VAL A 791 -14.17 37.81 -28.45
CA VAL A 791 -14.51 38.40 -29.75
C VAL A 791 -14.78 39.90 -29.54
N SER A 792 -14.32 40.73 -30.47
CA SER A 792 -14.01 42.15 -30.22
C SER A 792 -15.09 43.17 -30.61
N LYS A 793 -15.04 44.35 -29.94
CA LYS A 793 -15.67 45.67 -30.26
C LYS A 793 -17.12 45.87 -29.80
N PRO A 794 -17.58 47.14 -29.60
CA PRO A 794 -16.88 48.43 -29.58
C PRO A 794 -16.89 49.09 -28.17
N VAL A 795 -16.74 50.42 -28.08
CA VAL A 795 -16.44 51.18 -26.83
C VAL A 795 -17.51 52.26 -26.55
N GLN A 796 -17.65 52.63 -25.26
CA GLN A 796 -18.48 53.70 -24.65
C GLN A 796 -19.96 53.38 -24.33
N PRO A 797 -20.57 54.02 -23.30
CA PRO A 797 -19.99 54.81 -22.19
C PRO A 797 -20.31 54.24 -20.79
N ILE A 798 -19.54 54.65 -19.77
CA ILE A 798 -19.76 54.27 -18.37
C ILE A 798 -20.85 55.17 -17.75
N SER A 799 -21.96 54.57 -17.27
CA SER A 799 -22.89 55.26 -16.37
C SER A 799 -22.44 55.06 -14.92
N GLN A 800 -21.93 56.12 -14.29
CA GLN A 800 -21.43 56.05 -12.91
C GLN A 800 -22.58 56.04 -11.91
N THR A 801 -22.78 54.92 -11.21
CA THR A 801 -23.58 54.90 -9.97
C THR A 801 -22.70 55.40 -8.81
N PRO A 802 -23.16 56.32 -7.94
CA PRO A 802 -22.33 56.83 -6.85
C PRO A 802 -21.91 55.71 -5.87
N VAL A 803 -20.62 55.69 -5.51
CA VAL A 803 -20.13 54.82 -4.44
C VAL A 803 -20.68 55.33 -3.11
N LYS A 804 -21.45 54.51 -2.39
CA LYS A 804 -21.83 54.82 -1.00
C LYS A 804 -20.56 54.87 -0.14
N ASP A 805 -20.32 56.01 0.52
CA ASP A 805 -19.21 56.15 1.46
C ASP A 805 -19.30 55.10 2.58
N LYS A 806 -18.19 54.39 2.81
CA LYS A 806 -18.09 53.41 3.89
C LYS A 806 -17.35 54.01 5.07
N THR A 807 -17.80 53.73 6.29
CA THR A 807 -17.16 54.23 7.51
C THR A 807 -16.85 53.11 8.48
N LEU A 808 -15.61 53.03 8.92
CA LEU A 808 -15.18 52.18 10.03
C LEU A 808 -15.15 53.01 11.31
N THR A 809 -15.82 52.56 12.37
CA THR A 809 -15.71 53.16 13.71
C THR A 809 -14.91 52.26 14.64
N ILE A 810 -14.00 52.85 15.41
CA ILE A 810 -13.28 52.19 16.52
C ILE A 810 -13.56 52.97 17.82
N GLN A 811 -14.14 52.31 18.83
CA GLN A 811 -14.54 52.91 20.10
C GLN A 811 -13.83 52.26 21.30
N HIS A 812 -13.20 53.08 22.14
CA HIS A 812 -12.54 52.68 23.38
C HIS A 812 -13.38 53.03 24.61
N SER A 813 -13.68 52.03 25.44
CA SER A 813 -14.40 52.19 26.72
C SER A 813 -13.78 51.34 27.83
N GLY A 814 -12.47 51.09 27.75
CA GLY A 814 -11.72 50.26 28.70
C GLY A 814 -10.87 51.05 29.71
N ALA A 815 -10.74 50.53 30.93
CA ALA A 815 -9.85 51.04 31.96
C ALA A 815 -8.39 50.61 31.68
N TYR A 816 -7.84 51.16 30.61
CA TYR A 816 -6.45 51.04 30.15
C TYR A 816 -6.12 52.14 29.13
N ILE A 817 -4.83 52.41 28.93
CA ILE A 817 -4.38 53.21 27.77
C ILE A 817 -4.30 52.28 26.57
N ALA A 818 -4.93 52.67 25.47
CA ALA A 818 -4.87 52.00 24.18
C ALA A 818 -3.91 52.71 23.21
N ARG A 819 -3.46 51.98 22.17
CA ARG A 819 -2.68 52.46 21.04
C ARG A 819 -3.10 51.72 19.78
N TYR A 820 -3.17 52.43 18.67
CA TYR A 820 -3.57 51.87 17.37
C TYR A 820 -2.41 51.85 16.38
N SER A 821 -2.43 50.85 15.50
CA SER A 821 -1.66 50.85 14.25
C SER A 821 -2.60 50.44 13.11
N ILE A 822 -3.06 51.42 12.34
CA ILE A 822 -4.00 51.27 11.22
C ILE A 822 -3.29 51.65 9.93
N THR A 823 -3.29 50.75 8.95
CA THR A 823 -2.58 50.90 7.67
C THR A 823 -3.39 50.32 6.53
N TRP A 824 -3.26 50.88 5.32
CA TRP A 824 -3.93 50.42 4.11
C TRP A 824 -3.10 50.79 2.88
N GLU A 825 -3.54 50.34 1.71
CA GLU A 825 -2.96 50.69 0.40
C GLU A 825 -4.01 51.48 -0.40
N GLU A 826 -3.69 52.69 -0.85
CA GLU A 826 -4.49 53.41 -1.85
C GLU A 826 -4.04 52.98 -3.24
N VAL A 827 -4.93 52.35 -4.01
CA VAL A 827 -4.68 52.04 -5.43
C VAL A 827 -5.15 53.23 -6.27
N THR A 828 -4.29 53.74 -7.15
CA THR A 828 -4.60 54.81 -8.09
C THR A 828 -4.18 54.38 -9.49
N VAL A 829 -4.81 54.93 -10.53
CA VAL A 829 -4.36 54.75 -11.92
C VAL A 829 -3.58 56.00 -12.31
N ASP A 830 -2.41 55.83 -12.93
CA ASP A 830 -1.63 56.95 -13.46
C ASP A 830 -2.14 57.43 -14.84
N LYS A 831 -1.45 58.41 -15.43
CA LYS A 831 -1.85 59.00 -16.72
C LYS A 831 -1.70 58.02 -17.89
N ASP A 832 -0.91 56.97 -17.72
CA ASP A 832 -0.54 55.99 -18.73
C ASP A 832 -1.32 54.67 -18.57
N GLY A 833 -2.28 54.64 -17.62
CA GLY A 833 -3.21 53.53 -17.40
C GLY A 833 -2.74 52.48 -16.39
N ASN A 834 -1.58 52.66 -15.75
CA ASN A 834 -1.01 51.65 -14.85
C ASN A 834 -1.51 51.84 -13.41
N GLN A 835 -1.64 50.73 -12.66
CA GLN A 835 -2.04 50.78 -11.26
C GLN A 835 -0.86 51.11 -10.35
N VAL A 836 -0.84 52.34 -9.83
CA VAL A 836 0.10 52.82 -8.82
C VAL A 836 -0.49 52.62 -7.43
N VAL A 837 0.08 51.67 -6.68
CA VAL A 837 -0.28 51.38 -5.27
C VAL A 837 0.56 52.24 -4.33
N ARG A 838 -0.06 52.85 -3.31
CA ARG A 838 0.62 53.66 -2.29
C ARG A 838 0.19 53.27 -0.89
N SER A 839 1.12 52.77 -0.07
CA SER A 839 0.87 52.49 1.34
C SER A 839 0.55 53.77 2.13
N ARG A 840 -0.41 53.69 3.03
CA ARG A 840 -0.89 54.76 3.91
C ARG A 840 -1.08 54.25 5.34
N SER A 841 -1.13 55.19 6.27
CA SER A 841 -1.32 54.94 7.69
C SER A 841 -2.20 56.02 8.30
N TRP A 842 -3.01 55.67 9.30
CA TRP A 842 -3.74 56.68 10.07
C TRP A 842 -2.78 57.54 10.90
N GLU A 843 -2.96 58.86 10.85
CA GLU A 843 -2.08 59.86 11.49
C GLU A 843 -2.11 59.85 13.03
N GLY A 844 -3.12 59.21 13.62
CA GLY A 844 -3.21 58.95 15.05
C GLY A 844 -2.47 57.69 15.52
N ASN A 845 -1.85 56.93 14.60
CA ASN A 845 -1.08 55.73 14.94
C ASN A 845 -0.01 56.01 16.00
N GLY A 846 0.22 55.05 16.88
CA GLY A 846 1.24 55.14 17.93
C GLY A 846 0.89 56.07 19.11
N ARG A 847 -0.13 56.92 19.01
CA ARG A 847 -0.56 57.82 20.10
C ARG A 847 -1.26 57.04 21.23
N ASN A 848 -1.03 57.46 22.48
CA ASN A 848 -1.78 56.97 23.64
C ASN A 848 -3.23 57.50 23.57
N GLN A 849 -4.22 56.64 23.75
CA GLN A 849 -5.64 57.02 23.84
C GLN A 849 -6.30 56.40 25.08
N THR A 850 -7.24 57.11 25.69
CA THR A 850 -7.96 56.69 26.92
C THR A 850 -9.42 56.35 26.63
N ALA A 851 -10.13 55.81 27.64
CA ALA A 851 -11.58 55.56 27.55
C ALA A 851 -12.33 56.83 27.09
N GLY A 852 -13.36 56.64 26.27
CA GLY A 852 -14.10 57.71 25.60
C GLY A 852 -13.60 58.05 24.20
N PHE A 853 -12.41 57.57 23.79
CA PHE A 853 -11.90 57.79 22.44
C PHE A 853 -12.77 57.07 21.38
N VAL A 854 -13.11 57.79 20.30
CA VAL A 854 -13.79 57.25 19.12
C VAL A 854 -13.07 57.75 17.86
N LEU A 855 -12.70 56.82 16.98
CA LEU A 855 -12.22 57.10 15.62
C LEU A 855 -13.30 56.71 14.62
N ASN A 856 -13.72 57.65 13.77
CA ASN A 856 -14.49 57.37 12.56
C ASN A 856 -13.55 57.53 11.36
N LEU A 857 -13.17 56.44 10.71
CA LEU A 857 -12.28 56.42 9.55
C LEU A 857 -13.10 56.23 8.27
N PRO A 858 -13.18 57.24 7.37
CA PRO A 858 -13.85 57.10 6.08
C PRO A 858 -13.01 56.24 5.13
N ILE A 859 -13.63 55.22 4.55
CA ILE A 859 -13.00 54.19 3.73
C ILE A 859 -13.35 54.43 2.27
N LYS A 860 -12.42 55.05 1.53
CA LYS A 860 -12.57 55.36 0.11
C LYS A 860 -12.61 54.08 -0.72
N GLY A 861 -13.37 54.09 -1.82
CA GLY A 861 -13.51 52.95 -2.74
C GLY A 861 -12.20 52.43 -3.36
N ASN A 862 -11.09 53.17 -3.25
CA ASN A 862 -9.77 52.81 -3.72
C ASN A 862 -8.80 52.29 -2.63
N MET A 863 -9.24 52.18 -1.37
CA MET A 863 -8.46 51.57 -0.30
C MET A 863 -8.51 50.03 -0.38
N ARG A 864 -7.36 49.37 -0.22
CA ARG A 864 -7.19 47.92 -0.16
C ARG A 864 -6.29 47.54 1.02
N ASN A 865 -6.27 46.24 1.37
CA ASN A 865 -5.36 45.67 2.36
C ASN A 865 -5.33 46.41 3.72
N LEU A 866 -6.49 46.90 4.18
CA LEU A 866 -6.66 47.53 5.48
C LEU A 866 -6.27 46.55 6.61
N ARG A 867 -5.39 46.99 7.50
CA ARG A 867 -4.94 46.27 8.69
C ARG A 867 -5.14 47.15 9.91
N ILE A 868 -5.63 46.57 10.99
CA ILE A 868 -5.89 47.26 12.27
C ILE A 868 -5.25 46.44 13.38
N LYS A 869 -4.41 47.08 14.18
CA LYS A 869 -3.89 46.55 15.43
C LYS A 869 -4.23 47.46 16.59
N ILE A 870 -4.69 46.89 17.70
CA ILE A 870 -5.01 47.58 18.97
C ILE A 870 -4.18 46.96 20.09
N GLU A 871 -3.48 47.80 20.85
CA GLU A 871 -2.58 47.42 21.93
C GLU A 871 -2.94 48.17 23.23
N LYS A 872 -2.91 47.50 24.39
CA LYS A 872 -3.23 48.06 25.72
C LYS A 872 -2.00 48.15 26.65
N LYS A 873 -2.08 49.02 27.67
CA LYS A 873 -1.20 49.04 28.86
C LYS A 873 -1.92 49.67 30.07
N THR A 874 -1.40 49.43 31.29
CA THR A 874 -1.98 49.98 32.55
C THR A 874 -1.81 51.49 32.74
N GLY A 875 -1.01 52.14 31.90
CA GLY A 875 -0.58 53.54 32.08
C GLY A 875 0.71 53.70 32.89
N LEU A 876 1.18 52.66 33.59
CA LEU A 876 2.45 52.66 34.30
C LEU A 876 3.63 52.52 33.32
N LEU A 877 4.71 53.28 33.55
CA LEU A 877 5.83 53.46 32.62
C LEU A 877 6.59 52.17 32.28
N TRP A 878 6.61 51.19 33.18
CA TRP A 878 7.35 49.93 33.02
C TRP A 878 6.56 48.81 32.34
N ASN A 879 5.25 48.96 32.15
CA ASN A 879 4.41 47.89 31.58
C ASN A 879 4.44 47.92 30.05
N ARG A 880 4.86 46.80 29.44
CA ARG A 880 4.91 46.59 28.00
C ARG A 880 3.51 46.65 27.37
N TRP A 881 3.44 47.08 26.11
CA TRP A 881 2.21 47.02 25.31
C TRP A 881 1.81 45.57 25.05
N GLN A 882 0.55 45.23 25.30
CA GLN A 882 -0.04 43.93 24.96
C GLN A 882 -1.03 44.10 23.81
N THR A 883 -0.88 43.31 22.75
CA THR A 883 -1.86 43.29 21.65
C THR A 883 -3.17 42.66 22.13
N ILE A 884 -4.31 43.25 21.78
CA ILE A 884 -5.63 42.71 22.11
C ILE A 884 -6.50 42.44 20.87
N TYR A 885 -6.22 43.13 19.76
CA TYR A 885 -6.88 42.91 18.47
C TYR A 885 -5.85 43.13 17.36
N GLU A 886 -5.76 42.21 16.40
CA GLU A 886 -5.01 42.40 15.16
C GLU A 886 -5.75 41.68 14.03
N ASN A 887 -6.29 42.44 13.07
CA ASN A 887 -7.17 41.90 12.03
C ASN A 887 -7.06 42.68 10.70
N ARG A 888 -7.62 42.11 9.63
CA ARG A 888 -7.75 42.72 8.30
C ARG A 888 -9.23 42.70 7.86
N PRO A 889 -10.08 43.59 8.38
CA PRO A 889 -11.52 43.51 8.15
C PRO A 889 -11.89 43.74 6.68
N ILE A 890 -12.75 42.86 6.15
CA ILE A 890 -13.38 43.02 4.84
C ILE A 890 -14.69 43.77 5.04
N LEU A 891 -14.74 45.03 4.58
CA LEU A 891 -15.90 45.90 4.75
C LEU A 891 -16.97 45.58 3.70
N ALA A 892 -17.76 44.53 3.95
CA ALA A 892 -18.91 44.14 3.12
C ALA A 892 -20.05 45.17 3.23
N GLN A 893 -20.44 45.56 4.44
CA GLN A 893 -21.51 46.52 4.71
C GLN A 893 -21.06 47.99 4.57
N PRO A 894 -21.98 48.98 4.65
CA PRO A 894 -21.61 50.41 4.64
C PRO A 894 -20.89 50.84 5.92
N HIS A 895 -21.25 50.26 7.06
CA HIS A 895 -20.69 50.58 8.36
C HIS A 895 -20.18 49.33 9.09
N ARG A 896 -19.10 49.48 9.85
CA ARG A 896 -18.54 48.44 10.73
C ARG A 896 -17.97 49.09 11.97
N LYS A 897 -18.17 48.46 13.12
CA LYS A 897 -17.82 49.02 14.43
C LYS A 897 -17.00 48.03 15.26
N ILE A 898 -15.76 48.42 15.56
CA ILE A 898 -14.90 47.74 16.53
C ILE A 898 -15.06 48.44 17.87
N THR A 899 -15.51 47.75 18.91
CA THR A 899 -15.63 48.31 20.26
C THR A 899 -14.71 47.53 21.20
N HIS A 900 -13.91 48.20 22.04
CA HIS A 900 -13.06 47.54 23.02
C HIS A 900 -13.14 48.17 24.41
N TRP A 901 -13.29 47.33 25.44
CA TRP A 901 -13.60 47.74 26.81
C TRP A 901 -12.99 46.79 27.85
N GLY A 902 -13.44 46.87 29.10
CA GLY A 902 -12.96 46.04 30.22
C GLY A 902 -11.78 46.64 30.98
N THR A 903 -11.16 45.88 31.88
CA THR A 903 -10.00 46.33 32.66
C THR A 903 -8.69 46.05 31.92
N THR A 904 -7.55 46.55 32.42
CA THR A 904 -6.26 46.22 31.78
C THR A 904 -5.97 44.71 31.80
N LEU A 905 -6.39 43.99 32.86
CA LEU A 905 -6.29 42.53 32.89
C LEU A 905 -7.34 41.92 31.93
N ASN A 906 -8.63 42.13 32.25
CA ASN A 906 -9.76 41.51 31.56
C ASN A 906 -10.36 42.48 30.54
N SER A 907 -9.70 42.62 29.40
CA SER A 907 -10.16 43.40 28.24
C SER A 907 -11.04 42.57 27.31
N LYS A 908 -12.12 43.15 26.79
CA LYS A 908 -13.01 42.55 25.79
C LYS A 908 -13.09 43.41 24.52
N ILE A 909 -13.38 42.79 23.38
CA ILE A 909 -13.57 43.42 22.06
C ILE A 909 -14.81 42.82 21.39
N SER A 910 -15.52 43.64 20.60
CA SER A 910 -16.42 43.22 19.52
C SER A 910 -15.98 43.87 18.20
N ASP A 911 -16.35 43.27 17.07
CA ASP A 911 -15.99 43.70 15.72
C ASP A 911 -17.18 43.40 14.79
N ASP A 912 -18.15 44.30 14.84
CA ASP A 912 -19.52 44.06 14.40
C ASP A 912 -19.80 44.83 13.10
N ASP A 913 -20.30 44.15 12.06
CA ASP A 913 -20.86 44.84 10.88
C ASP A 913 -22.19 45.49 11.27
N VAL A 914 -22.38 46.76 10.89
CA VAL A 914 -23.58 47.54 11.24
C VAL A 914 -24.32 47.88 9.94
N LEU A 915 -25.61 47.51 9.89
CA LEU A 915 -26.51 47.71 8.75
C LEU A 915 -26.96 49.17 8.61
#